data_AF-A0A495X9U2-F1
#
_entry.id   AF-A0A495X9U2-F1
#
_cell.length_a   1.000
_cell.length_b   1.000
_cell.length_c   1.000
_cell.angle_alpha   90.00
_cell.angle_beta   90.00
_cell.angle_gamma   90.00
#
_symmetry.space_group_name_H-M   'P 1'
#
loop_
_entity.id
_entity.type
_entity.pdbx_description
1 polymer ?
#
loop_
_entity_poly.entity_id
_entity_poly.type
_entity_poly.pdbx_seq_one_letter_code
_entity_poly.pdbx_strand_id
1 'polypeptide(L)'
;MKDRPVEVRLPDPHRSRALLFGASEFTDPGLPGLPAVRNNLADLATLLTSPSGTGLPASHCVVLADEPSAAVIGGHLHSLAAEAEDLLLVYYAGHGVVGPDGELYLSLPGTRRDRGMVAWTSLPFSLLRRTLAEAGASNRVLILDCCFSGRAVDAMADTASAVAGQVEIAGTCTLTSSPANQVSLAPASATHTAFTGELLKVLRHGAPDRTGPLTLREIYEHLARELPRQGLPRPEQRNTRTVANLALATPQPPDQTPDYEQKLQHAADAGDTVAMIRLGLLLWRRGDLEGAEDWHRKAAHTGHTGAMNNLGLLLEARGDLEGAEGWLRKAADAGVASAKTNLGLLLQRQGDLKGAEGWLRKAADAGDASAMANIGVLLEARGDLEWAEGWYRKAADTGVAGAMVNLGALLEGRGDLEGAEVWYRRAADTGHTDAMNNLGILLKERGDLEGAEVWYRKAADTGHTRAMFNLGILLEARGNPEGAEAWYRKAADTGHTRAMFNLGLLLKERGGLEEAEAWYRKAADTGHTDAMTNLGLLLEGRGDLEGAEVWYRKAADTGHTRAMFNLGVLLKGRGDLEGAEAWYRTAADAGHTWAMNNLGALLERRGDLEGAEAWYRTAADAGHTWAMNNLGALLEGRGDLADAEGWYRRAVNVGHAAAMNNLGLLLKERGDLEEAEGWYRKAVDAGETLAMNNLGQLLLERGDIRGAESYFERAANAGHTIAMHNLGLLLQRHGDFKGAEGWYWQAADAGHIGAMTNLALLLKERKDLEGAERWFRRAADAGQVVAMNNLGVLLEQRGDLGTAWDWYYRAAEAGHSGAMNNLGILLQQHGDITGAEHYYARAAAAGHAAAMNNLGQLLQARGNYVAAMYWYRRATETGTTV
;
A
#
# COMPACT_ATOMS: atom_id res chain seq x y z
N MET A 1 -5.22 1.31 28.68
CA MET A 1 -6.54 0.68 28.93
C MET A 1 -7.07 0.20 27.60
N LYS A 2 -7.28 -1.10 27.44
CA LYS A 2 -7.88 -1.69 26.23
C LYS A 2 -9.32 -1.19 26.15
N ASP A 3 -9.71 -0.54 25.06
CA ASP A 3 -11.12 -0.26 24.77
C ASP A 3 -11.85 -1.59 24.63
N ARG A 4 -12.60 -1.96 25.67
CA ARG A 4 -13.56 -3.05 25.58
C ARG A 4 -14.69 -2.61 24.64
N PRO A 5 -15.18 -3.47 23.75
CA PRO A 5 -16.38 -3.16 22.97
C PRO A 5 -17.51 -2.80 23.92
N VAL A 6 -18.19 -1.67 23.66
CA VAL A 6 -19.35 -1.24 24.45
C VAL A 6 -20.48 -2.23 24.19
N GLU A 7 -20.70 -3.13 25.16
CA GLU A 7 -21.69 -4.20 25.09
C GLU A 7 -23.11 -3.63 25.08
N VAL A 8 -23.91 -3.97 24.07
CA VAL A 8 -25.33 -3.64 24.00
C VAL A 8 -26.06 -4.48 25.05
N ARG A 9 -26.64 -3.82 26.05
CA ARG A 9 -27.36 -4.49 27.14
C ARG A 9 -28.66 -3.78 27.49
N LEU A 10 -29.59 -4.54 28.08
CA LEU A 10 -30.74 -3.97 28.79
C LEU A 10 -30.31 -3.42 30.16
N PRO A 11 -31.09 -2.50 30.76
CA PRO A 11 -30.85 -2.00 32.10
C PRO A 11 -31.07 -3.12 33.11
N ASP A 12 -30.35 -3.09 34.22
CA ASP A 12 -30.60 -3.97 35.36
C ASP A 12 -31.94 -3.58 36.00
N PRO A 13 -32.96 -4.46 35.98
CA PRO A 13 -34.30 -4.12 36.43
C PRO A 13 -34.39 -3.82 37.93
N HIS A 14 -33.50 -4.36 38.76
CA HIS A 14 -33.53 -4.12 40.21
C HIS A 14 -32.83 -2.81 40.60
N ARG A 15 -31.85 -2.39 39.80
CA ARG A 15 -31.06 -1.16 40.00
C ARG A 15 -31.57 0.04 39.21
N SER A 16 -32.65 -0.15 38.45
CA SER A 16 -33.26 0.87 37.60
C SER A 16 -34.59 1.37 38.19
N ARG A 17 -34.96 2.61 37.87
CA ARG A 17 -36.21 3.26 38.27
C ARG A 17 -36.81 4.01 37.09
N ALA A 18 -38.15 4.07 37.03
CA ALA A 18 -38.87 4.85 36.02
C ALA A 18 -39.97 5.71 36.65
N LEU A 19 -40.07 6.96 36.20
CA LEU A 19 -41.18 7.87 36.50
C LEU A 19 -41.88 8.23 35.20
N LEU A 20 -43.14 7.82 35.06
CA LEU A 20 -44.00 8.19 33.94
C LEU A 20 -45.09 9.12 34.48
N PHE A 21 -45.15 10.35 33.99
CA PHE A 21 -46.17 11.30 34.44
C PHE A 21 -46.73 12.14 33.30
N GLY A 22 -47.91 12.69 33.46
CA GLY A 22 -48.54 13.47 32.40
C GLY A 22 -49.94 13.92 32.76
N ALA A 23 -50.45 14.86 31.98
CA ALA A 23 -51.78 15.44 32.18
C ALA A 23 -52.63 15.27 30.91
N SER A 24 -53.77 14.63 31.08
CA SER A 24 -54.80 14.38 30.06
C SER A 24 -55.97 15.35 30.17
N GLU A 25 -56.18 15.96 31.34
CA GLU A 25 -57.25 16.92 31.60
C GLU A 25 -56.67 18.23 32.18
N PHE A 26 -57.26 19.36 31.81
CA PHE A 26 -56.81 20.69 32.24
C PHE A 26 -57.99 21.59 32.61
N THR A 27 -57.77 22.46 33.59
CA THR A 27 -58.76 23.44 34.06
C THR A 27 -58.75 24.75 33.28
N ASP A 28 -57.65 25.06 32.57
CA ASP A 28 -57.50 26.25 31.73
C ASP A 28 -58.14 26.03 30.34
N PRO A 29 -59.10 26.88 29.89
CA PRO A 29 -59.77 26.72 28.60
C PRO A 29 -58.84 26.77 27.38
N GLY A 30 -57.64 27.33 27.53
CA GLY A 30 -56.60 27.41 26.51
C GLY A 30 -55.74 26.15 26.37
N LEU A 31 -55.92 25.15 27.25
CA LEU A 31 -55.25 23.85 27.18
C LEU A 31 -56.29 22.76 26.89
N PRO A 32 -56.43 22.32 25.62
CA PRO A 32 -57.39 21.26 25.30
C PRO A 32 -56.97 19.94 25.96
N GLY A 33 -57.95 19.14 26.39
CA GLY A 33 -57.71 17.81 26.95
C GLY A 33 -57.01 16.88 25.96
N LEU A 34 -56.14 16.01 26.49
CA LEU A 34 -55.36 15.02 25.76
C LEU A 34 -55.63 13.61 26.32
N PRO A 35 -56.80 13.00 26.06
CA PRO A 35 -57.17 11.69 26.64
C PRO A 35 -56.14 10.58 26.37
N ALA A 36 -55.44 10.66 25.23
CA ALA A 36 -54.38 9.74 24.83
C ALA A 36 -53.21 9.66 25.84
N VAL A 37 -53.00 10.68 26.68
CA VAL A 37 -51.92 10.70 27.68
C VAL A 37 -52.10 9.58 28.72
N ARG A 38 -53.33 9.27 29.14
CA ARG A 38 -53.57 8.14 30.07
C ARG A 38 -53.16 6.80 29.44
N ASN A 39 -53.52 6.60 28.17
CA ASN A 39 -53.15 5.39 27.43
C ASN A 39 -51.64 5.30 27.21
N ASN A 40 -50.98 6.42 26.89
CA ASN A 40 -49.52 6.49 26.78
C ASN A 40 -48.83 6.00 28.05
N LEU A 41 -49.23 6.53 29.20
CA LEU A 41 -48.64 6.21 30.50
C LEU A 41 -48.86 4.74 30.87
N ALA A 42 -50.08 4.22 30.71
CA ALA A 42 -50.42 2.84 31.02
C ALA A 42 -49.67 1.83 30.13
N ASP A 43 -49.63 2.09 28.82
CA ASP A 43 -49.00 1.20 27.85
C ASP A 43 -47.48 1.19 27.96
N LEU A 44 -46.87 2.35 28.24
CA LEU A 44 -45.43 2.45 28.44
C LEU A 44 -45.03 1.79 29.77
N ALA A 45 -45.82 1.92 30.84
CA ALA A 45 -45.59 1.22 32.10
C ALA A 45 -45.67 -0.30 31.92
N THR A 46 -46.68 -0.77 31.18
CA THR A 46 -46.85 -2.19 30.86
C THR A 46 -45.68 -2.71 30.04
N LEU A 47 -45.21 -1.95 29.05
CA LEU A 47 -44.04 -2.32 28.27
C LEU A 47 -42.78 -2.38 29.13
N LEU A 48 -42.46 -1.34 29.89
CA LEU A 48 -41.24 -1.26 30.71
C LEU A 48 -41.17 -2.36 31.78
N THR A 49 -42.32 -2.74 32.35
CA THR A 49 -42.41 -3.82 33.34
C THR A 49 -42.48 -5.23 32.72
N SER A 50 -42.64 -5.32 31.39
CA SER A 50 -42.69 -6.60 30.68
C SER A 50 -41.30 -7.22 30.45
N PRO A 51 -41.21 -8.56 30.28
CA PRO A 51 -39.97 -9.22 29.88
C PRO A 51 -39.42 -8.76 28.51
N SER A 52 -40.29 -8.28 27.62
CA SER A 52 -39.92 -7.70 26.32
C SER A 52 -39.45 -6.24 26.41
N GLY A 53 -39.68 -5.56 27.54
CA GLY A 53 -39.18 -4.21 27.80
C GLY A 53 -37.88 -4.24 28.59
N THR A 54 -37.86 -3.57 29.75
CA THR A 54 -36.70 -3.55 30.66
C THR A 54 -36.82 -4.54 31.82
N GLY A 55 -37.98 -5.20 31.98
CA GLY A 55 -38.24 -6.14 33.08
C GLY A 55 -38.30 -5.49 34.46
N LEU A 56 -38.53 -4.17 34.53
CA LEU A 56 -38.63 -3.43 35.79
C LEU A 56 -39.72 -4.03 36.70
N PRO A 57 -39.46 -4.25 38.00
CA PRO A 57 -40.52 -4.55 38.94
C PRO A 57 -41.57 -3.44 38.90
N ALA A 58 -42.85 -3.80 39.03
CA ALA A 58 -43.93 -2.81 39.04
C ALA A 58 -43.74 -1.75 40.13
N SER A 59 -43.13 -2.11 41.27
CA SER A 59 -42.76 -1.18 42.35
C SER A 59 -41.67 -0.17 41.98
N HIS A 60 -40.92 -0.39 40.90
CA HIS A 60 -39.85 0.49 40.41
C HIS A 60 -40.30 1.39 39.24
N CYS A 61 -41.56 1.26 38.80
CA CYS A 61 -42.17 2.08 37.75
C CYS A 61 -43.35 2.87 38.33
N VAL A 62 -43.11 4.14 38.68
CA VAL A 62 -44.14 5.03 39.24
C VAL A 62 -44.89 5.73 38.11
N VAL A 63 -46.22 5.62 38.11
CA VAL A 63 -47.09 6.27 37.13
C VAL A 63 -47.97 7.33 37.81
N LEU A 64 -47.81 8.58 37.43
CA LEU A 64 -48.58 9.73 37.94
C LEU A 64 -49.40 10.35 36.80
N ALA A 65 -50.59 9.80 36.55
CA ALA A 65 -51.53 10.37 35.59
C ALA A 65 -52.39 11.44 36.25
N ASP A 66 -52.46 12.62 35.63
CA ASP A 66 -53.25 13.77 36.09
C ASP A 66 -52.94 14.22 37.53
N GLU A 67 -51.67 14.12 37.97
CA GLU A 67 -51.25 14.65 39.27
C GLU A 67 -51.15 16.20 39.21
N PRO A 68 -51.95 16.94 39.99
CA PRO A 68 -51.94 18.42 39.97
C PRO A 68 -50.74 19.05 40.70
N SER A 69 -50.07 18.32 41.59
CA SER A 69 -49.02 18.87 42.46
C SER A 69 -47.61 18.63 41.93
N ALA A 70 -46.94 19.72 41.53
CA ALA A 70 -45.52 19.70 41.19
C ALA A 70 -44.64 19.20 42.36
N ALA A 71 -45.04 19.46 43.60
CA ALA A 71 -44.32 18.99 44.79
C ALA A 71 -44.39 17.46 44.96
N VAL A 72 -45.53 16.85 44.64
CA VAL A 72 -45.69 15.39 44.67
C VAL A 72 -44.85 14.74 43.58
N ILE A 73 -44.91 15.25 42.35
CA ILE A 73 -44.08 14.77 41.23
C ILE A 73 -42.59 14.91 41.55
N GLY A 74 -42.18 16.08 42.05
CA GLY A 74 -40.80 16.35 42.46
C GLY A 74 -40.32 15.45 43.60
N GLY A 75 -41.18 15.16 44.58
CA GLY A 75 -40.87 14.23 45.67
C GLY A 75 -40.63 12.80 45.19
N HIS A 76 -41.48 12.29 44.30
CA HIS A 76 -41.29 10.97 43.67
C HIS A 76 -40.03 10.95 42.81
N LEU A 77 -39.80 11.97 41.98
CA LEU A 77 -38.60 12.06 41.16
C LEU A 77 -37.32 12.08 42.01
N HIS A 78 -37.31 12.84 43.11
CA HIS A 78 -36.17 12.90 44.03
C HIS A 78 -35.88 11.54 44.68
N SER A 79 -36.92 10.83 45.15
CA SER A 79 -36.77 9.48 45.72
C SER A 79 -36.20 8.51 44.69
N LEU A 80 -36.79 8.46 43.49
CA LEU A 80 -36.34 7.58 42.42
C LEU A 80 -34.92 7.91 41.94
N ALA A 81 -34.56 9.19 41.92
CA ALA A 81 -33.21 9.64 41.55
C ALA A 81 -32.14 9.27 42.58
N ALA A 82 -32.51 9.17 43.86
CA ALA A 82 -31.64 8.70 44.93
C ALA A 82 -31.48 7.17 44.93
N GLU A 83 -32.50 6.43 44.50
CA GLU A 83 -32.51 4.96 44.48
C GLU A 83 -31.96 4.33 43.19
N ALA A 84 -31.99 5.06 42.07
CA ALA A 84 -31.54 4.54 40.78
C ALA A 84 -30.01 4.52 40.69
N GLU A 85 -29.44 3.35 40.41
CA GLU A 85 -28.00 3.16 40.23
C GLU A 85 -27.63 2.88 38.76
N ASP A 86 -28.49 2.16 38.03
CA ASP A 86 -28.27 1.84 36.61
C ASP A 86 -29.03 2.78 35.67
N LEU A 87 -30.35 2.66 35.56
CA LEU A 87 -31.18 3.55 34.73
C LEU A 87 -32.17 4.35 35.58
N LEU A 88 -32.21 5.67 35.37
CA LEU A 88 -33.35 6.52 35.72
C LEU A 88 -34.06 6.98 34.44
N LEU A 89 -35.26 6.47 34.19
CA LEU A 89 -36.09 6.86 33.04
C LEU A 89 -37.21 7.80 33.48
N VAL A 90 -37.28 8.98 32.88
CA VAL A 90 -38.34 9.95 33.11
C VAL A 90 -39.08 10.21 31.80
N TYR A 91 -40.38 9.99 31.81
CA TYR A 91 -41.27 10.25 30.67
C TYR A 91 -42.33 11.25 31.07
N TYR A 92 -42.51 12.28 30.24
CA TYR A 92 -43.61 13.23 30.37
C TYR A 92 -44.43 13.30 29.08
N ALA A 93 -45.76 13.33 29.22
CA ALA A 93 -46.66 13.67 28.12
C ALA A 93 -47.74 14.69 28.54
N GLY A 94 -47.97 15.69 27.70
CA GLY A 94 -48.91 16.77 27.97
C GLY A 94 -48.58 18.04 27.19
N HIS A 95 -49.05 19.19 27.67
CA HIS A 95 -48.72 20.48 27.04
C HIS A 95 -47.42 21.06 27.60
N GLY A 96 -46.53 21.47 26.70
CA GLY A 96 -45.37 22.30 27.03
C GLY A 96 -45.72 23.77 26.80
N VAL A 97 -45.50 24.60 27.81
CA VAL A 97 -45.73 26.06 27.73
C VAL A 97 -44.41 26.78 27.97
N VAL A 98 -44.16 27.82 27.18
CA VAL A 98 -42.98 28.67 27.37
C VAL A 98 -43.33 29.84 28.30
N GLY A 99 -42.60 29.96 29.40
CA GLY A 99 -42.76 31.05 30.36
C GLY A 99 -42.21 32.39 29.83
N PRO A 100 -42.50 33.51 30.52
CA PRO A 100 -42.00 34.84 30.14
C PRO A 100 -40.48 34.98 30.25
N ASP A 101 -39.84 34.13 31.05
CA ASP A 101 -38.39 33.93 31.17
C ASP A 101 -37.79 33.15 29.99
N GLY A 102 -38.62 32.66 29.08
CA GLY A 102 -38.20 31.82 27.99
C GLY A 102 -37.86 30.39 28.43
N GLU A 103 -38.22 29.94 29.63
CA GLU A 103 -38.04 28.55 30.07
C GLU A 103 -39.21 27.65 29.60
N LEU A 104 -38.97 26.35 29.44
CA LEU A 104 -40.00 25.35 29.21
C LEU A 104 -40.66 24.94 30.54
N TYR A 105 -41.99 24.94 30.57
CA TYR A 105 -42.81 24.49 31.69
C TYR A 105 -43.71 23.33 31.25
N LEU A 106 -43.73 22.26 32.05
CA LEU A 106 -44.55 21.07 31.82
C LEU A 106 -45.91 21.25 32.50
N SER A 107 -46.99 21.27 31.73
CA SER A 107 -48.33 21.54 32.25
C SER A 107 -48.87 20.36 33.07
N LEU A 108 -49.50 20.70 34.19
CA LEU A 108 -50.25 19.82 35.09
C LEU A 108 -51.75 20.20 35.01
N PRO A 109 -52.70 19.40 35.54
CA PRO A 109 -54.13 19.68 35.43
C PRO A 109 -54.57 21.08 35.90
N GLY A 110 -53.88 21.62 36.91
CA GLY A 110 -54.11 22.97 37.46
C GLY A 110 -53.35 24.11 36.76
N THR A 111 -52.60 23.82 35.68
CA THR A 111 -51.76 24.83 35.01
C THR A 111 -52.59 25.92 34.35
N ARG A 112 -52.25 27.17 34.67
CA ARG A 112 -52.79 28.38 34.04
C ARG A 112 -51.77 28.97 33.11
N ARG A 113 -52.15 29.22 31.85
CA ARG A 113 -51.22 29.78 30.82
C ARG A 113 -50.99 31.28 30.97
N ASP A 114 -51.67 31.94 31.90
CA ASP A 114 -51.48 33.35 32.20
C ASP A 114 -49.99 33.64 32.49
N ARG A 115 -49.41 34.66 31.84
CA ARG A 115 -47.97 34.96 31.87
C ARG A 115 -47.35 35.02 33.27
N GLY A 116 -48.11 35.41 34.30
CA GLY A 116 -47.65 35.49 35.69
C GLY A 116 -47.91 34.25 36.55
N MET A 117 -48.74 33.30 36.08
CA MET A 117 -49.18 32.14 36.86
C MET A 117 -48.55 30.82 36.41
N VAL A 118 -48.02 30.75 35.17
CA VAL A 118 -47.43 29.52 34.63
C VAL A 118 -46.35 28.96 35.55
N ALA A 119 -45.43 29.78 36.05
CA ALA A 119 -44.34 29.35 36.92
C ALA A 119 -44.79 28.78 38.28
N TRP A 120 -46.01 29.10 38.71
CA TRP A 120 -46.56 28.68 40.00
C TRP A 120 -47.52 27.49 39.90
N THR A 121 -48.03 27.22 38.70
CA THR A 121 -49.12 26.25 38.48
C THR A 121 -48.72 25.09 37.56
N SER A 122 -47.46 25.06 37.13
CA SER A 122 -46.87 24.02 36.28
C SER A 122 -45.56 23.53 36.87
N LEU A 123 -44.92 22.55 36.23
CA LEU A 123 -43.61 22.04 36.63
C LEU A 123 -42.50 22.69 35.77
N PRO A 124 -41.63 23.54 36.35
CA PRO A 124 -40.49 24.11 35.63
C PRO A 124 -39.52 23.02 35.17
N PHE A 125 -39.08 23.08 33.91
CA PHE A 125 -38.14 22.10 33.37
C PHE A 125 -36.78 22.13 34.07
N SER A 126 -36.35 23.29 34.57
CA SER A 126 -35.11 23.47 35.33
C SER A 126 -35.03 22.57 36.58
N LEU A 127 -36.16 22.30 37.24
CA LEU A 127 -36.22 21.38 38.38
C LEU A 127 -35.98 19.94 37.95
N LEU A 128 -36.64 19.49 36.87
CA LEU A 128 -36.45 18.17 36.29
C LEU A 128 -35.00 17.95 35.86
N ARG A 129 -34.43 18.94 35.16
CA ARG A 129 -33.04 18.97 34.72
C ARG A 129 -32.07 18.83 35.89
N ARG A 130 -32.28 19.61 36.96
CA ARG A 130 -31.41 19.60 38.15
C ARG A 130 -31.44 18.23 38.83
N THR A 131 -32.62 17.67 39.06
CA THR A 131 -32.75 16.37 39.73
C THR A 131 -32.15 15.24 38.88
N LEU A 132 -32.29 15.28 37.55
CA LEU A 132 -31.61 14.34 36.64
C LEU A 132 -30.09 14.51 36.66
N ALA A 133 -29.57 15.73 36.79
CA ALA A 133 -28.13 15.99 36.87
C ALA A 133 -27.52 15.45 38.18
N GLU A 134 -28.27 15.53 39.28
CA GLU A 134 -27.87 15.09 40.62
C GLU A 134 -28.09 13.58 40.88
N ALA A 135 -28.82 12.86 40.01
CA ALA A 135 -29.17 11.45 40.20
C ALA A 135 -27.95 10.51 40.25
N GLY A 136 -27.98 9.47 41.09
CA GLY A 136 -26.90 8.48 41.19
C GLY A 136 -26.80 7.53 39.99
N ALA A 137 -27.80 7.53 39.10
CA ALA A 137 -27.90 6.57 38.01
C ALA A 137 -26.81 6.75 36.95
N SER A 138 -26.24 5.62 36.53
CA SER A 138 -25.24 5.53 35.46
C SER A 138 -25.79 5.94 34.10
N ASN A 139 -27.08 5.73 33.87
CA ASN A 139 -27.81 6.07 32.67
C ASN A 139 -29.07 6.88 33.04
N ARG A 140 -29.26 8.04 32.43
CA ARG A 140 -30.40 8.92 32.69
C ARG A 140 -31.10 9.18 31.36
N VAL A 141 -32.37 8.77 31.27
CA VAL A 141 -33.14 8.86 30.03
C VAL A 141 -34.33 9.75 30.27
N LEU A 142 -34.43 10.83 29.51
CA LEU A 142 -35.54 11.76 29.54
C LEU A 142 -36.28 11.71 28.20
N ILE A 143 -37.57 11.41 28.23
CA ILE A 143 -38.43 11.38 27.05
C ILE A 143 -39.55 12.41 27.26
N LEU A 144 -39.62 13.42 26.38
CA LEU A 144 -40.62 14.48 26.46
C LEU A 144 -41.54 14.43 25.24
N ASP A 145 -42.81 14.13 25.49
CA ASP A 145 -43.87 14.22 24.49
C ASP A 145 -44.77 15.45 24.73
N CYS A 146 -44.26 16.61 24.35
CA CYS A 146 -44.97 17.88 24.45
C CYS A 146 -44.44 18.92 23.45
N CYS A 147 -45.22 19.97 23.21
CA CYS A 147 -44.81 21.10 22.37
C CYS A 147 -43.56 21.81 22.93
N PHE A 148 -42.71 22.33 22.04
CA PHE A 148 -41.46 23.03 22.41
C PHE A 148 -40.46 22.16 23.19
N SER A 149 -40.60 20.84 23.14
CA SER A 149 -39.73 19.91 23.86
C SER A 149 -38.28 19.97 23.37
N GLY A 150 -37.99 20.32 22.12
CA GLY A 150 -36.63 20.55 21.63
C GLY A 150 -35.82 21.60 22.42
N ARG A 151 -36.47 22.53 23.13
CA ARG A 151 -35.77 23.49 24.02
C ARG A 151 -35.15 22.82 25.25
N ALA A 152 -35.63 21.64 25.63
CA ALA A 152 -35.01 20.79 26.64
C ALA A 152 -33.68 20.20 26.17
N VAL A 153 -33.53 19.91 24.87
CA VAL A 153 -32.29 19.38 24.28
C VAL A 153 -31.16 20.40 24.37
N ASP A 154 -31.46 21.67 24.09
CA ASP A 154 -30.51 22.79 24.23
C ASP A 154 -30.18 23.06 25.70
N ALA A 155 -31.17 23.11 26.58
CA ALA A 155 -30.94 23.35 28.02
C ALA A 155 -30.14 22.23 28.71
N MET A 156 -30.15 21.01 28.17
CA MET A 156 -29.35 19.87 28.65
C MET A 156 -27.91 19.89 28.12
N ALA A 157 -27.63 20.65 27.06
CA ALA A 157 -26.30 20.86 26.49
C ALA A 157 -25.34 21.56 27.47
N ASP A 158 -25.82 22.66 28.05
CA ASP A 158 -25.02 23.57 28.87
C ASP A 158 -24.60 22.93 30.20
N THR A 159 -25.38 21.96 30.68
CA THR A 159 -25.11 21.25 31.93
C THR A 159 -24.03 20.16 31.77
N ALA A 160 -23.97 19.49 30.62
CA ALA A 160 -22.96 18.45 30.35
C ALA A 160 -21.53 19.00 30.33
N SER A 161 -21.36 20.29 29.98
CA SER A 161 -20.07 20.98 29.99
C SER A 161 -19.57 21.33 31.40
N ALA A 162 -20.45 21.41 32.41
CA ALA A 162 -20.12 21.87 33.75
C ALA A 162 -19.73 20.75 34.74
N VAL A 163 -20.03 19.48 34.42
CA VAL A 163 -19.85 18.31 35.31
C VAL A 163 -18.64 17.45 34.89
N ALA A 164 -17.80 17.92 33.96
CA ALA A 164 -16.70 17.17 33.36
C ALA A 164 -15.52 16.82 34.30
N GLY A 165 -15.58 17.19 35.59
CA GLY A 165 -14.43 17.16 36.50
C GLY A 165 -14.36 16.04 37.55
N GLN A 166 -15.31 15.11 37.65
CA GLN A 166 -15.26 14.05 38.67
C GLN A 166 -15.58 12.65 38.10
N VAL A 167 -14.90 11.66 38.70
CA VAL A 167 -14.74 10.26 38.27
C VAL A 167 -16.06 9.47 38.34
N GLU A 168 -16.19 8.51 37.41
CA GLU A 168 -17.35 7.67 37.01
C GLU A 168 -18.46 8.37 36.20
N ILE A 169 -18.63 7.90 34.97
CA ILE A 169 -19.08 8.67 33.81
C ILE A 169 -20.56 8.34 33.51
N ALA A 170 -21.51 9.00 34.19
CA ALA A 170 -22.95 8.87 33.91
C ALA A 170 -23.35 9.40 32.51
N GLY A 171 -24.12 8.64 31.72
CA GLY A 171 -24.61 9.04 30.40
C GLY A 171 -26.06 9.56 30.44
N THR A 172 -26.35 10.62 29.69
CA THR A 172 -27.69 11.23 29.61
C THR A 172 -28.21 11.19 28.17
N CYS A 173 -29.43 10.68 28.00
CA CYS A 173 -30.19 10.70 26.73
C CYS A 173 -31.42 11.59 26.93
N THR A 174 -31.60 12.59 26.08
CA THR A 174 -32.85 13.37 26.00
C THR A 174 -33.46 13.16 24.61
N LEU A 175 -34.69 12.67 24.58
CA LEU A 175 -35.47 12.43 23.37
C LEU A 175 -36.77 13.25 23.42
N THR A 176 -37.05 13.98 22.36
CA THR A 176 -38.16 14.96 22.33
C THR A 176 -39.04 14.76 21.11
N SER A 177 -40.35 15.01 21.25
CA SER A 177 -41.32 14.74 20.18
C SER A 177 -41.35 15.80 19.07
N SER A 178 -40.77 16.97 19.27
CA SER A 178 -40.71 18.04 18.27
C SER A 178 -39.48 18.95 18.44
N PRO A 179 -39.04 19.62 17.36
CA PRO A 179 -37.99 20.64 17.41
C PRO A 179 -38.37 21.84 18.31
N ALA A 180 -37.37 22.62 18.74
CA ALA A 180 -37.53 23.76 19.65
C ALA A 180 -38.62 24.80 19.25
N ASN A 181 -39.00 24.85 17.98
CA ASN A 181 -39.91 25.84 17.38
C ASN A 181 -41.21 25.26 16.79
N GLN A 182 -41.59 24.01 17.12
CA GLN A 182 -42.79 23.37 16.55
C GLN A 182 -43.74 22.79 17.61
N VAL A 183 -45.01 22.63 17.20
CA VAL A 183 -46.11 22.12 18.03
C VAL A 183 -46.27 20.62 17.78
N SER A 184 -46.32 19.82 18.84
CA SER A 184 -46.59 18.38 18.74
C SER A 184 -48.09 18.13 18.50
N LEU A 185 -48.43 17.14 17.65
CA LEU A 185 -49.80 16.83 17.25
C LEU A 185 -50.37 15.64 18.04
N ALA A 186 -51.56 15.84 18.61
CA ALA A 186 -52.38 14.78 19.21
C ALA A 186 -53.78 14.80 18.57
N PRO A 187 -54.09 13.91 17.62
CA PRO A 187 -55.41 13.82 17.01
C PRO A 187 -56.46 13.42 18.06
N ALA A 188 -57.61 14.10 18.10
CA ALA A 188 -58.63 13.93 19.14
C ALA A 188 -59.26 12.51 19.22
N SER A 189 -59.06 11.67 18.20
CA SER A 189 -59.59 10.30 18.09
C SER A 189 -58.50 9.21 18.15
N ALA A 190 -57.24 9.55 18.38
CA ALA A 190 -56.14 8.60 18.40
C ALA A 190 -56.00 7.91 19.78
N THR A 191 -55.69 6.62 19.78
CA THR A 191 -55.45 5.84 21.01
C THR A 191 -54.26 6.35 21.81
N HIS A 192 -53.21 6.82 21.11
CA HIS A 192 -51.96 7.37 21.66
C HIS A 192 -51.64 8.71 21.00
N THR A 193 -50.80 9.53 21.62
CA THR A 193 -50.22 10.71 20.94
C THR A 193 -49.36 10.25 19.76
N ALA A 194 -49.18 11.11 18.76
CA ALA A 194 -48.54 10.70 17.51
C ALA A 194 -47.10 10.18 17.73
N PHE A 195 -46.32 10.87 18.58
CA PHE A 195 -44.97 10.46 18.94
C PHE A 195 -44.96 9.16 19.77
N THR A 196 -45.75 9.10 20.85
CA THR A 196 -45.74 7.91 21.73
C THR A 196 -46.34 6.69 21.07
N GLY A 197 -47.29 6.87 20.15
CA GLY A 197 -47.81 5.79 19.30
C GLY A 197 -46.71 5.13 18.48
N GLU A 198 -45.85 5.91 17.82
CA GLU A 198 -44.71 5.35 17.09
C GLU A 198 -43.60 4.82 18.00
N LEU A 199 -43.36 5.47 19.14
CA LEU A 199 -42.42 4.97 20.15
C LEU A 199 -42.84 3.58 20.66
N LEU A 200 -44.12 3.38 20.96
CA LEU A 200 -44.64 2.08 21.38
C LEU A 200 -44.59 1.04 20.25
N LYS A 201 -44.84 1.43 19.00
CA LYS A 201 -44.73 0.52 17.84
C LYS A 201 -43.30 0.04 17.66
N VAL A 202 -42.31 0.93 17.67
CA VAL A 202 -40.89 0.52 17.53
C VAL A 202 -40.44 -0.32 18.71
N LEU A 203 -40.80 0.05 19.94
CA LEU A 203 -40.41 -0.71 21.14
C LEU A 203 -41.04 -2.11 21.18
N ARG A 204 -42.28 -2.27 20.68
CA ARG A 204 -42.99 -3.56 20.65
C ARG A 204 -42.53 -4.44 19.49
N HIS A 205 -42.35 -3.87 18.31
CA HIS A 205 -42.26 -4.63 17.06
C HIS A 205 -40.92 -4.52 16.33
N GLY A 206 -40.09 -3.54 16.69
CA GLY A 206 -38.80 -3.31 16.06
C GLY A 206 -38.91 -2.70 14.67
N ALA A 207 -37.74 -2.45 14.07
CA ALA A 207 -37.67 -2.16 12.64
C ALA A 207 -37.79 -3.48 11.85
N PRO A 208 -38.32 -3.46 10.60
CA PRO A 208 -38.25 -4.61 9.72
C PRO A 208 -36.79 -5.09 9.64
N ASP A 209 -36.58 -6.39 9.78
CA ASP A 209 -35.28 -7.07 9.60
C ASP A 209 -34.29 -6.98 10.78
N ARG A 210 -34.76 -6.56 11.98
CA ARG A 210 -33.93 -6.55 13.20
C ARG A 210 -34.42 -7.53 14.28
N THR A 211 -33.52 -8.37 14.78
CA THR A 211 -33.71 -9.23 15.96
C THR A 211 -32.72 -8.85 17.07
N GLY A 212 -33.21 -8.58 18.29
CA GLY A 212 -32.37 -8.27 19.47
C GLY A 212 -32.69 -6.93 20.14
N PRO A 213 -32.06 -6.60 21.28
CA PRO A 213 -32.38 -5.42 22.09
C PRO A 213 -32.21 -4.10 21.33
N LEU A 214 -33.25 -3.27 21.29
CA LEU A 214 -33.29 -1.94 20.67
C LEU A 214 -32.59 -0.89 21.51
N THR A 215 -31.47 -0.36 21.01
CA THR A 215 -30.77 0.76 21.65
C THR A 215 -31.51 2.08 21.48
N LEU A 216 -31.27 3.02 22.39
CA LEU A 216 -31.78 4.39 22.33
C LEU A 216 -31.45 5.09 21.01
N ARG A 217 -30.28 4.83 20.42
CA ARG A 217 -29.89 5.37 19.11
C ARG A 217 -30.82 4.88 18.01
N GLU A 218 -31.07 3.59 17.98
CA GLU A 218 -31.85 2.97 16.91
C GLU A 218 -33.35 3.28 17.06
N ILE A 219 -33.83 3.43 18.30
CA ILE A 219 -35.18 3.96 18.58
C ILE A 219 -35.32 5.35 17.98
N TYR A 220 -34.35 6.25 18.21
CA TYR A 220 -34.36 7.59 17.62
C TYR A 220 -34.27 7.56 16.09
N GLU A 221 -33.36 6.78 15.50
CA GLU A 221 -33.20 6.68 14.04
C GLU A 221 -34.46 6.16 13.35
N HIS A 222 -35.21 5.28 14.01
CA HIS A 222 -36.51 4.83 13.53
C HIS A 222 -37.55 5.97 13.58
N LEU A 223 -37.70 6.62 14.74
CA LEU A 223 -38.66 7.71 14.92
C LEU A 223 -38.36 8.92 14.01
N ALA A 224 -37.08 9.26 13.83
CA ALA A 224 -36.62 10.34 12.97
C ALA A 224 -36.86 10.08 11.48
N ARG A 225 -37.09 8.82 11.10
CA ARG A 225 -37.40 8.39 9.73
C ARG A 225 -38.91 8.29 9.50
N GLU A 226 -39.63 7.74 10.47
CA GLU A 226 -41.04 7.36 10.30
C GLU A 226 -41.99 8.52 10.59
N LEU A 227 -41.72 9.35 11.59
CA LEU A 227 -42.58 10.51 11.89
C LEU A 227 -42.65 11.51 10.71
N PRO A 228 -41.53 11.92 10.06
CA PRO A 228 -41.61 12.80 8.89
C PRO A 228 -42.31 12.18 7.67
N ARG A 229 -42.22 10.86 7.48
CA ARG A 229 -42.93 10.14 6.40
C ARG A 229 -44.45 10.22 6.55
N GLN A 230 -44.93 10.33 7.77
CA GLN A 230 -46.34 10.51 8.11
C GLN A 230 -46.75 12.00 8.15
N GLY A 231 -45.85 12.92 7.79
CA GLY A 231 -46.09 14.37 7.84
C GLY A 231 -46.03 14.97 9.25
N LEU A 232 -45.46 14.25 10.23
CA LEU A 232 -45.34 14.66 11.63
C LEU A 232 -43.96 15.29 11.91
N PRO A 233 -43.82 16.09 12.99
CA PRO A 233 -42.55 16.70 13.37
C PRO A 233 -41.43 15.66 13.57
N ARG A 234 -40.22 15.99 13.09
CA ARG A 234 -39.04 15.16 13.32
C ARG A 234 -38.63 15.28 14.80
N PRO A 235 -38.47 14.18 15.54
CA PRO A 235 -37.98 14.20 16.91
C PRO A 235 -36.51 14.67 16.96
N GLU A 236 -36.07 15.15 18.12
CA GLU A 236 -34.66 15.45 18.39
C GLU A 236 -34.14 14.56 19.51
N GLN A 237 -32.91 14.06 19.35
CA GLN A 237 -32.19 13.30 20.37
C GLN A 237 -30.83 13.94 20.64
N ARG A 238 -30.46 13.97 21.92
CA ARG A 238 -29.10 14.26 22.35
C ARG A 238 -28.62 13.23 23.35
N ASN A 239 -27.43 12.70 23.07
CA ASN A 239 -26.78 11.68 23.88
C ASN A 239 -25.46 12.23 24.41
N THR A 240 -25.11 11.90 25.65
CA THR A 240 -23.75 12.05 26.17
C THR A 240 -23.14 10.67 26.45
N ARG A 241 -21.84 10.52 26.15
CA ARG A 241 -21.10 9.26 26.36
C ARG A 241 -21.76 8.07 25.64
N THR A 242 -21.81 6.90 26.25
CA THR A 242 -22.24 5.63 25.63
C THR A 242 -23.72 5.28 25.83
N VAL A 243 -24.52 6.14 26.47
CA VAL A 243 -25.95 5.88 26.77
C VAL A 243 -26.77 5.58 25.51
N ALA A 244 -26.36 6.07 24.35
CA ALA A 244 -26.98 5.78 23.06
C ALA A 244 -27.01 4.27 22.74
N ASN A 245 -26.14 3.47 23.37
CA ASN A 245 -26.05 2.01 23.21
C ASN A 245 -26.87 1.23 24.24
N LEU A 246 -27.50 1.90 25.20
CA LEU A 246 -28.39 1.24 26.16
C LEU A 246 -29.68 0.83 25.46
N ALA A 247 -30.06 -0.43 25.61
CA ALA A 247 -31.33 -0.92 25.09
C ALA A 247 -32.50 -0.63 26.03
N LEU A 248 -33.69 -0.35 25.48
CA LEU A 248 -34.91 -0.14 26.28
C LEU A 248 -35.98 -1.22 26.09
N ALA A 249 -35.88 -2.02 25.05
CA ALA A 249 -36.77 -3.14 24.79
C ALA A 249 -36.07 -4.18 23.93
N THR A 250 -36.51 -5.43 24.00
CA THR A 250 -36.23 -6.44 22.98
C THR A 250 -37.54 -6.65 22.22
N PRO A 251 -37.70 -5.99 21.06
CA PRO A 251 -38.94 -6.04 20.31
C PRO A 251 -39.24 -7.48 19.88
N GLN A 252 -40.53 -7.81 19.85
CA GLN A 252 -41.04 -9.03 19.25
C GLN A 252 -41.66 -8.68 17.89
N PRO A 253 -41.00 -9.02 16.77
CA PRO A 253 -41.60 -8.80 15.46
C PRO A 253 -42.96 -9.50 15.39
N PRO A 254 -44.00 -8.91 14.77
CA PRO A 254 -45.28 -9.58 14.58
C PRO A 254 -45.10 -10.94 13.87
N ASP A 255 -44.12 -11.01 12.96
CA ASP A 255 -43.69 -12.19 12.19
C ASP A 255 -43.14 -13.35 13.05
N GLN A 256 -42.95 -13.17 14.36
CA GLN A 256 -42.47 -14.20 15.30
C GLN A 256 -43.56 -14.74 16.24
N THR A 257 -44.80 -14.26 16.14
CA THR A 257 -45.91 -14.95 16.78
C THR A 257 -46.32 -16.15 15.91
N PRO A 258 -46.44 -17.38 16.45
CA PRO A 258 -46.83 -18.57 15.67
C PRO A 258 -48.14 -18.43 14.88
N ASP A 259 -48.94 -17.42 15.20
CA ASP A 259 -50.29 -17.18 14.72
C ASP A 259 -50.37 -16.01 13.69
N TYR A 260 -49.31 -15.22 13.48
CA TYR A 260 -49.37 -14.07 12.56
C TYR A 260 -49.44 -14.48 11.10
N GLU A 261 -48.58 -15.41 10.67
CA GLU A 261 -48.63 -15.94 9.31
C GLU A 261 -49.96 -16.66 9.06
N GLN A 262 -50.46 -17.43 10.04
CA GLN A 262 -51.76 -18.07 9.93
C GLN A 262 -52.90 -17.04 9.83
N LYS A 263 -52.87 -15.95 10.58
CA LYS A 263 -53.85 -14.86 10.46
C LYS A 263 -53.76 -14.14 9.13
N LEU A 264 -52.55 -13.88 8.64
CA LEU A 264 -52.30 -13.23 7.37
C LEU A 264 -52.73 -14.11 6.20
N GLN A 265 -52.48 -15.41 6.31
CA GLN A 265 -52.92 -16.46 5.40
C GLN A 265 -54.45 -16.54 5.36
N HIS A 266 -55.13 -16.65 6.51
CA HIS A 266 -56.59 -16.64 6.55
C HIS A 266 -57.21 -15.37 5.97
N ALA A 267 -56.64 -14.20 6.24
CA ALA A 267 -57.11 -12.93 5.67
C ALA A 267 -56.87 -12.85 4.15
N ALA A 268 -55.70 -13.32 3.68
CA ALA A 268 -55.38 -13.39 2.26
C ALA A 268 -56.29 -14.40 1.52
N ASP A 269 -56.57 -15.56 2.12
CA ASP A 269 -57.52 -16.55 1.62
C ASP A 269 -58.96 -16.00 1.58
N ALA A 270 -59.31 -15.12 2.53
CA ALA A 270 -60.60 -14.43 2.57
C ALA A 270 -60.72 -13.27 1.55
N GLY A 271 -59.67 -12.99 0.76
CA GLY A 271 -59.70 -11.97 -0.30
C GLY A 271 -59.13 -10.61 0.10
N ASP A 272 -58.54 -10.45 1.28
CA ASP A 272 -57.92 -9.18 1.69
C ASP A 272 -56.62 -8.93 0.89
N THR A 273 -56.69 -7.95 -0.01
CA THR A 273 -55.58 -7.58 -0.89
C THR A 273 -54.35 -7.09 -0.13
N VAL A 274 -54.52 -6.39 1.01
CA VAL A 274 -53.40 -5.91 1.83
C VAL A 274 -52.72 -7.11 2.52
N ALA A 275 -53.50 -8.08 2.99
CA ALA A 275 -52.97 -9.32 3.55
C ALA A 275 -52.18 -10.13 2.52
N MET A 276 -52.70 -10.27 1.28
CA MET A 276 -52.00 -10.91 0.16
C MET A 276 -50.65 -10.23 -0.14
N ILE A 277 -50.60 -8.89 -0.17
CA ILE A 277 -49.35 -8.15 -0.42
C ILE A 277 -48.34 -8.38 0.70
N ARG A 278 -48.78 -8.30 1.96
CA ARG A 278 -47.91 -8.50 3.13
C ARG A 278 -47.38 -9.92 3.20
N LEU A 279 -48.20 -10.90 2.87
CA LEU A 279 -47.82 -12.31 2.81
C LEU A 279 -46.83 -12.57 1.68
N GLY A 280 -47.06 -11.98 0.50
CA GLY A 280 -46.12 -12.03 -0.62
C GLY A 280 -44.75 -11.45 -0.27
N LEU A 281 -44.71 -10.28 0.37
CA LEU A 281 -43.45 -9.67 0.84
C LEU A 281 -42.74 -10.48 1.94
N LEU A 282 -43.50 -11.18 2.79
CA LEU A 282 -42.95 -12.05 3.84
C LEU A 282 -42.30 -13.30 3.23
N LEU A 283 -42.96 -13.94 2.28
CA LEU A 283 -42.43 -15.11 1.57
C LEU A 283 -41.21 -14.75 0.71
N TRP A 284 -41.25 -13.61 0.02
CA TRP A 284 -40.11 -13.13 -0.77
C TRP A 284 -38.85 -12.95 0.11
N ARG A 285 -38.99 -12.35 1.29
CA ARG A 285 -37.87 -12.18 2.23
C ARG A 285 -37.30 -13.49 2.76
N ARG A 286 -38.10 -14.56 2.81
CA ARG A 286 -37.65 -15.91 3.19
C ARG A 286 -37.05 -16.70 2.02
N GLY A 287 -37.02 -16.12 0.82
CA GLY A 287 -36.55 -16.78 -0.40
C GLY A 287 -37.60 -17.67 -1.07
N ASP A 288 -38.84 -17.70 -0.58
CA ASP A 288 -39.94 -18.39 -1.25
C ASP A 288 -40.53 -17.48 -2.34
N LEU A 289 -39.85 -17.49 -3.49
CA LEU A 289 -40.22 -16.67 -4.65
C LEU A 289 -41.52 -17.13 -5.30
N GLU A 290 -41.84 -18.43 -5.23
CA GLU A 290 -43.06 -18.98 -5.85
C GLU A 290 -44.30 -18.62 -5.04
N GLY A 291 -44.26 -18.82 -3.72
CA GLY A 291 -45.35 -18.40 -2.84
C GLY A 291 -45.53 -16.88 -2.85
N ALA A 292 -44.44 -16.11 -2.91
CA ALA A 292 -44.51 -14.66 -3.06
C ALA A 292 -45.21 -14.23 -4.35
N GLU A 293 -44.92 -14.92 -5.45
CA GLU A 293 -45.51 -14.65 -6.75
C GLU A 293 -47.01 -14.92 -6.74
N ASP A 294 -47.44 -16.06 -6.22
CA ASP A 294 -48.85 -16.43 -6.20
C ASP A 294 -49.70 -15.39 -5.48
N TRP A 295 -49.22 -14.88 -4.34
CA TRP A 295 -49.91 -13.86 -3.58
C TRP A 295 -49.86 -12.48 -4.22
N HIS A 296 -48.70 -12.07 -4.76
CA HIS A 296 -48.61 -10.82 -5.51
C HIS A 296 -49.41 -10.85 -6.81
N ARG A 297 -49.52 -12.01 -7.47
CA ARG A 297 -50.35 -12.25 -8.65
C ARG A 297 -51.81 -12.14 -8.29
N LYS A 298 -52.30 -12.82 -7.24
CA LYS A 298 -53.68 -12.67 -6.76
C LYS A 298 -54.00 -11.21 -6.43
N ALA A 299 -53.13 -10.52 -5.70
CA ALA A 299 -53.29 -9.11 -5.36
C ALA A 299 -53.23 -8.18 -6.59
N ALA A 300 -52.39 -8.47 -7.59
CA ALA A 300 -52.32 -7.68 -8.82
C ALA A 300 -53.61 -7.81 -9.66
N HIS A 301 -54.25 -8.99 -9.66
CA HIS A 301 -55.52 -9.21 -10.37
C HIS A 301 -56.71 -8.47 -9.73
N THR A 302 -56.61 -8.01 -8.47
CA THR A 302 -57.64 -7.15 -7.87
C THR A 302 -57.57 -5.69 -8.35
N GLY A 303 -56.58 -5.35 -9.19
CA GLY A 303 -56.35 -3.98 -9.66
C GLY A 303 -55.40 -3.17 -8.78
N HIS A 304 -54.81 -3.77 -7.74
CA HIS A 304 -53.92 -3.06 -6.83
C HIS A 304 -52.57 -2.74 -7.49
N THR A 305 -52.34 -1.46 -7.78
CA THR A 305 -51.21 -0.99 -8.57
C THR A 305 -49.85 -1.23 -7.91
N GLY A 306 -49.76 -1.15 -6.57
CA GLY A 306 -48.55 -1.51 -5.83
C GLY A 306 -48.24 -3.01 -5.88
N ALA A 307 -49.26 -3.87 -6.02
CA ALA A 307 -49.06 -5.31 -6.14
C ALA A 307 -48.57 -5.67 -7.55
N MET A 308 -49.10 -4.99 -8.58
CA MET A 308 -48.60 -5.09 -9.95
C MET A 308 -47.12 -4.67 -10.04
N ASN A 309 -46.71 -3.60 -9.36
CA ASN A 309 -45.29 -3.20 -9.30
C ASN A 309 -44.41 -4.26 -8.64
N ASN A 310 -44.83 -4.77 -7.48
CA ASN A 310 -44.06 -5.79 -6.73
C ASN A 310 -43.97 -7.11 -7.50
N LEU A 311 -45.05 -7.53 -8.15
CA LEU A 311 -45.07 -8.70 -9.03
C LEU A 311 -44.11 -8.53 -10.21
N GLY A 312 -44.09 -7.34 -10.81
CA GLY A 312 -43.17 -7.02 -11.89
C GLY A 312 -41.70 -7.18 -11.50
N LEU A 313 -41.31 -6.64 -10.35
CA LEU A 313 -39.95 -6.80 -9.80
C LEU A 313 -39.60 -8.25 -9.46
N LEU A 314 -40.57 -9.01 -8.93
CA LEU A 314 -40.38 -10.41 -8.58
C LEU A 314 -40.18 -11.28 -9.84
N LEU A 315 -40.98 -11.05 -10.89
CA LEU A 315 -40.83 -11.74 -12.17
C LEU A 315 -39.50 -11.43 -12.84
N GLU A 316 -39.05 -10.17 -12.77
CA GLU A 316 -37.73 -9.77 -13.24
C GLU A 316 -36.62 -10.54 -12.50
N ALA A 317 -36.71 -10.64 -11.17
CA ALA A 317 -35.76 -11.40 -10.36
C ALA A 317 -35.72 -12.90 -10.70
N ARG A 318 -36.84 -13.46 -11.18
CA ARG A 318 -36.92 -14.86 -11.69
C ARG A 318 -36.47 -15.01 -13.15
N GLY A 319 -36.21 -13.91 -13.85
CA GLY A 319 -35.86 -13.91 -15.28
C GLY A 319 -37.05 -13.96 -16.24
N ASP A 320 -38.30 -13.87 -15.75
CA ASP A 320 -39.49 -13.69 -16.61
C ASP A 320 -39.64 -12.21 -17.00
N LEU A 321 -38.83 -11.79 -17.97
CA LEU A 321 -38.77 -10.40 -18.40
C LEU A 321 -40.07 -9.94 -19.11
N GLU A 322 -40.74 -10.84 -19.83
CA GLU A 322 -41.98 -10.54 -20.56
C GLU A 322 -43.15 -10.35 -19.58
N GLY A 323 -43.27 -11.24 -18.60
CA GLY A 323 -44.25 -11.11 -17.52
C GLY A 323 -43.98 -9.87 -16.65
N ALA A 324 -42.71 -9.60 -16.34
CA ALA A 324 -42.31 -8.41 -15.60
C ALA A 324 -42.72 -7.13 -16.33
N GLU A 325 -42.42 -7.02 -17.62
CA GLU A 325 -42.78 -5.87 -18.43
C GLU A 325 -44.30 -5.68 -18.48
N GLY A 326 -45.06 -6.75 -18.70
CA GLY A 326 -46.52 -6.69 -18.78
C GLY A 326 -47.17 -6.12 -17.51
N TRP A 327 -46.69 -6.52 -16.32
CA TRP A 327 -47.23 -6.03 -15.04
C TRP A 327 -46.69 -4.65 -14.66
N LEU A 328 -45.41 -4.36 -14.90
CA LEU A 328 -44.83 -3.04 -14.69
C LEU A 328 -45.50 -2.00 -15.59
N ARG A 329 -45.79 -2.33 -16.85
CA ARG A 329 -46.51 -1.45 -17.79
C ARG A 329 -47.91 -1.13 -17.31
N LYS A 330 -48.69 -2.13 -16.86
CA LYS A 330 -50.02 -1.89 -16.27
C LYS A 330 -49.95 -0.97 -15.04
N ALA A 331 -48.97 -1.17 -14.15
CA ALA A 331 -48.77 -0.32 -12.98
C ALA A 331 -48.33 1.11 -13.35
N ALA A 332 -47.45 1.23 -14.35
CA ALA A 332 -46.93 2.49 -14.87
C ALA A 332 -48.01 3.32 -15.57
N ASP A 333 -48.85 2.67 -16.39
CA ASP A 333 -50.03 3.25 -17.04
C ASP A 333 -51.07 3.72 -16.01
N ALA A 334 -51.21 2.99 -14.89
CA ALA A 334 -52.05 3.39 -13.76
C ALA A 334 -51.45 4.54 -12.92
N GLY A 335 -50.31 5.11 -13.34
CA GLY A 335 -49.75 6.33 -12.77
C GLY A 335 -48.72 6.13 -11.66
N VAL A 336 -48.36 4.88 -11.30
CA VAL A 336 -47.38 4.61 -10.24
C VAL A 336 -45.98 5.03 -10.70
N ALA A 337 -45.40 6.03 -10.02
CA ALA A 337 -44.11 6.61 -10.39
C ALA A 337 -42.96 5.58 -10.31
N SER A 338 -42.89 4.79 -9.23
CA SER A 338 -41.88 3.73 -9.08
C SER A 338 -41.99 2.64 -10.15
N ALA A 339 -43.21 2.30 -10.60
CA ALA A 339 -43.42 1.34 -11.67
C ALA A 339 -42.94 1.88 -13.03
N LYS A 340 -43.13 3.18 -13.31
CA LYS A 340 -42.56 3.83 -14.49
C LYS A 340 -41.03 3.79 -14.46
N THR A 341 -40.41 4.02 -13.29
CA THR A 341 -38.95 3.92 -13.12
C THR A 341 -38.45 2.50 -13.36
N ASN A 342 -39.08 1.51 -12.73
CA ASN A 342 -38.72 0.10 -12.86
C ASN A 342 -38.90 -0.41 -14.29
N LEU A 343 -39.99 -0.02 -14.97
CA LEU A 343 -40.19 -0.32 -16.38
C LEU A 343 -39.11 0.31 -17.27
N GLY A 344 -38.73 1.55 -16.99
CA GLY A 344 -37.65 2.22 -17.69
C GLY A 344 -36.32 1.49 -17.56
N LEU A 345 -35.97 1.05 -16.35
CA LEU A 345 -34.76 0.26 -16.09
C LEU A 345 -34.79 -1.12 -16.77
N LEU A 346 -35.93 -1.80 -16.78
CA LEU A 346 -36.11 -3.07 -17.48
C LEU A 346 -35.88 -2.92 -18.99
N LEU A 347 -36.51 -1.91 -19.62
CA LEU A 347 -36.33 -1.61 -21.05
C LEU A 347 -34.89 -1.24 -21.37
N GLN A 348 -34.19 -0.53 -20.48
CA GLN A 348 -32.77 -0.21 -20.64
C GLN A 348 -31.92 -1.49 -20.68
N ARG A 349 -32.18 -2.46 -19.79
CA ARG A 349 -31.49 -3.76 -19.79
C ARG A 349 -31.76 -4.58 -21.05
N GLN A 350 -32.97 -4.46 -21.61
CA GLN A 350 -33.36 -5.09 -22.88
C GLN A 350 -32.80 -4.36 -24.12
N GLY A 351 -32.14 -3.20 -23.94
CA GLY A 351 -31.56 -2.40 -25.02
C GLY A 351 -32.52 -1.40 -25.67
N ASP A 352 -33.78 -1.30 -25.23
CA ASP A 352 -34.71 -0.26 -25.68
C ASP A 352 -34.47 1.05 -24.91
N LEU A 353 -33.39 1.74 -25.26
CA LEU A 353 -32.99 3.00 -24.64
C LEU A 353 -34.01 4.12 -24.86
N LYS A 354 -34.75 4.10 -25.98
CA LYS A 354 -35.78 5.11 -26.28
C LYS A 354 -37.02 4.91 -25.43
N GLY A 355 -37.50 3.67 -25.32
CA GLY A 355 -38.60 3.32 -24.42
C GLY A 355 -38.24 3.57 -22.97
N ALA A 356 -37.02 3.21 -22.57
CA ALA A 356 -36.48 3.46 -21.23
C ALA A 356 -36.53 4.94 -20.86
N GLU A 357 -35.96 5.81 -21.71
CA GLU A 357 -35.96 7.26 -21.48
C GLU A 357 -37.39 7.82 -21.43
N GLY A 358 -38.27 7.37 -22.32
CA GLY A 358 -39.67 7.81 -22.34
C GLY A 358 -40.40 7.53 -21.02
N TRP A 359 -40.20 6.35 -20.43
CA TRP A 359 -40.80 5.99 -19.15
C TRP A 359 -40.14 6.68 -17.96
N LEU A 360 -38.81 6.80 -17.96
CA LEU A 360 -38.08 7.52 -16.92
C LEU A 360 -38.47 9.01 -16.89
N ARG A 361 -38.65 9.67 -18.04
CA ARG A 361 -39.14 11.06 -18.09
C ARG A 361 -40.53 11.19 -17.48
N LYS A 362 -41.46 10.29 -17.82
CA LYS A 362 -42.81 10.26 -17.21
C LYS A 362 -42.79 10.02 -15.70
N ALA A 363 -41.79 9.30 -15.18
CA ALA A 363 -41.58 9.08 -13.75
C ALA A 363 -40.98 10.33 -13.08
N ALA A 364 -39.99 10.95 -13.72
CA ALA A 364 -39.35 12.18 -13.26
C ALA A 364 -40.33 13.36 -13.24
N ASP A 365 -41.23 13.48 -14.23
CA ASP A 365 -42.30 14.48 -14.26
C ASP A 365 -43.31 14.27 -13.11
N ALA A 366 -43.42 13.03 -12.60
CA ALA A 366 -44.21 12.70 -11.42
C ALA A 366 -43.43 12.89 -10.10
N GLY A 367 -42.22 13.45 -10.14
CA GLY A 367 -41.37 13.73 -8.98
C GLY A 367 -40.48 12.57 -8.53
N ASP A 368 -40.35 11.49 -9.31
CA ASP A 368 -39.49 10.36 -8.94
C ASP A 368 -38.01 10.73 -9.08
N ALA A 369 -37.34 10.91 -7.95
CA ALA A 369 -35.94 11.31 -7.90
C ALA A 369 -34.98 10.25 -8.45
N SER A 370 -35.31 8.97 -8.28
CA SER A 370 -34.52 7.86 -8.85
C SER A 370 -34.56 7.88 -10.37
N ALA A 371 -35.72 8.16 -10.97
CA ALA A 371 -35.85 8.35 -12.41
C ALA A 371 -35.02 9.52 -12.91
N MET A 372 -35.02 10.66 -12.21
CA MET A 372 -34.17 11.81 -12.55
C MET A 372 -32.68 11.41 -12.59
N ALA A 373 -32.21 10.65 -11.59
CA ALA A 373 -30.83 10.16 -11.56
C ALA A 373 -30.52 9.21 -12.73
N ASN A 374 -31.42 8.28 -13.03
CA ASN A 374 -31.25 7.31 -14.12
C ASN A 374 -31.28 7.94 -15.51
N ILE A 375 -32.06 9.01 -15.72
CA ILE A 375 -32.00 9.81 -16.96
C ILE A 375 -30.61 10.43 -17.11
N GLY A 376 -30.03 10.96 -16.03
CA GLY A 376 -28.67 11.47 -16.01
C GLY A 376 -27.65 10.44 -16.51
N VAL A 377 -27.70 9.22 -15.97
CA VAL A 377 -26.82 8.10 -16.38
C VAL A 377 -26.98 7.77 -17.86
N LEU A 378 -28.22 7.71 -18.36
CA LEU A 378 -28.50 7.45 -19.78
C LEU A 378 -27.99 8.54 -20.72
N LEU A 379 -28.01 9.80 -20.29
CA LEU A 379 -27.51 10.93 -21.08
C LEU A 379 -25.99 10.99 -21.06
N GLU A 380 -25.38 10.73 -19.90
CA GLU A 380 -23.92 10.64 -19.75
C GLU A 380 -23.34 9.53 -20.65
N ALA A 381 -23.95 8.35 -20.66
CA ALA A 381 -23.55 7.25 -21.54
C ALA A 381 -23.64 7.59 -23.04
N ARG A 382 -24.47 8.57 -23.43
CA ARG A 382 -24.58 9.10 -24.80
C ARG A 382 -23.63 10.25 -25.09
N GLY A 383 -22.94 10.79 -24.09
CA GLY A 383 -22.10 11.98 -24.19
C GLY A 383 -22.85 13.31 -24.04
N ASP A 384 -24.15 13.28 -23.71
CA ASP A 384 -24.99 14.47 -23.53
C ASP A 384 -24.79 15.10 -22.13
N LEU A 385 -23.54 15.47 -21.81
CA LEU A 385 -23.11 15.83 -20.45
C LEU A 385 -23.87 17.03 -19.84
N GLU A 386 -24.19 18.05 -20.63
CA GLU A 386 -24.94 19.22 -20.14
C GLU A 386 -26.36 18.84 -19.69
N TRP A 387 -27.02 17.97 -20.45
CA TRP A 387 -28.34 17.47 -20.10
C TRP A 387 -28.28 16.52 -18.91
N ALA A 388 -27.24 15.66 -18.85
CA ALA A 388 -27.00 14.77 -17.72
C ALA A 388 -26.82 15.58 -16.42
N GLU A 389 -26.00 16.64 -16.43
CA GLU A 389 -25.79 17.54 -15.30
C GLU A 389 -27.12 18.14 -14.81
N GLY A 390 -27.96 18.63 -15.73
CA GLY A 390 -29.26 19.20 -15.38
C GLY A 390 -30.17 18.20 -14.66
N TRP A 391 -30.16 16.94 -15.07
CA TRP A 391 -30.93 15.87 -14.43
C TRP A 391 -30.33 15.41 -13.11
N TYR A 392 -29.00 15.26 -13.05
CA TYR A 392 -28.31 14.95 -11.81
C TYR A 392 -28.52 16.03 -10.75
N ARG A 393 -28.49 17.32 -11.11
CA ARG A 393 -28.77 18.43 -10.19
C ARG A 393 -30.18 18.34 -9.61
N LYS A 394 -31.19 18.12 -10.46
CA LYS A 394 -32.59 17.92 -9.98
C LYS A 394 -32.69 16.74 -9.02
N ALA A 395 -32.08 15.60 -9.34
CA ALA A 395 -32.08 14.44 -8.45
C ALA A 395 -31.29 14.69 -7.15
N ALA A 396 -30.15 15.34 -7.23
CA ALA A 396 -29.30 15.69 -6.09
C ALA A 396 -29.99 16.66 -5.13
N ASP A 397 -30.74 17.63 -5.64
CA ASP A 397 -31.53 18.57 -4.84
C ASP A 397 -32.59 17.87 -3.97
N THR A 398 -33.14 16.76 -4.44
CA THR A 398 -34.10 15.93 -3.68
C THR A 398 -33.45 15.01 -2.64
N GLY A 399 -32.12 14.94 -2.57
CA GLY A 399 -31.40 14.15 -1.57
C GLY A 399 -30.87 12.80 -2.07
N VAL A 400 -30.95 12.49 -3.36
CA VAL A 400 -30.42 11.23 -3.91
C VAL A 400 -28.89 11.26 -3.92
N ALA A 401 -28.26 10.56 -2.98
CA ALA A 401 -26.81 10.56 -2.81
C ALA A 401 -26.04 10.06 -4.05
N GLY A 402 -26.54 9.04 -4.75
CA GLY A 402 -25.93 8.58 -6.00
C GLY A 402 -25.90 9.66 -7.10
N ALA A 403 -26.95 10.50 -7.18
CA ALA A 403 -26.99 11.60 -8.13
C ALA A 403 -26.02 12.74 -7.73
N MET A 404 -25.87 13.00 -6.42
CA MET A 404 -24.86 13.94 -5.93
C MET A 404 -23.44 13.47 -6.28
N VAL A 405 -23.14 12.17 -6.15
CA VAL A 405 -21.84 11.61 -6.54
C VAL A 405 -21.60 11.76 -8.04
N ASN A 406 -22.57 11.39 -8.88
CA ASN A 406 -22.42 11.51 -10.34
C ASN A 406 -22.29 12.98 -10.78
N LEU A 407 -23.05 13.88 -10.16
CA LEU A 407 -22.89 15.32 -10.39
C LEU A 407 -21.51 15.80 -10.00
N GLY A 408 -21.00 15.39 -8.84
CA GLY A 408 -19.66 15.71 -8.38
C GLY A 408 -18.58 15.24 -9.37
N ALA A 409 -18.69 14.00 -9.86
CA ALA A 409 -17.76 13.43 -10.83
C ALA A 409 -17.79 14.17 -12.19
N LEU A 410 -18.98 14.58 -12.65
CA LEU A 410 -19.14 15.35 -13.88
C LEU A 410 -18.49 16.74 -13.75
N LEU A 411 -18.67 17.41 -12.62
CA LEU A 411 -18.05 18.72 -12.35
C LEU A 411 -16.52 18.60 -12.25
N GLU A 412 -16.02 17.58 -11.55
CA GLU A 412 -14.59 17.26 -11.44
C GLU A 412 -13.96 17.03 -12.82
N GLY A 413 -14.59 16.24 -13.69
CA GLY A 413 -14.13 16.00 -15.06
C GLY A 413 -14.07 17.27 -15.93
N ARG A 414 -14.80 18.33 -15.58
CA ARG A 414 -14.77 19.65 -16.24
C ARG A 414 -13.81 20.63 -15.57
N GLY A 415 -13.15 20.23 -14.49
CA GLY A 415 -12.25 21.07 -13.70
C GLY A 415 -12.93 21.94 -12.64
N ASP A 416 -14.24 21.81 -12.43
CA ASP A 416 -14.96 22.50 -11.33
C ASP A 416 -14.85 21.70 -10.02
N LEU A 417 -13.65 21.76 -9.43
CA LEU A 417 -13.34 21.05 -8.19
C LEU A 417 -14.13 21.59 -6.99
N GLU A 418 -14.48 22.88 -6.98
CA GLU A 418 -15.25 23.49 -5.89
C GLU A 418 -16.70 23.03 -5.92
N GLY A 419 -17.33 23.02 -7.10
CA GLY A 419 -18.65 22.45 -7.30
C GLY A 419 -18.69 20.96 -6.96
N ALA A 420 -17.68 20.20 -7.39
CA ALA A 420 -17.57 18.77 -7.07
C ALA A 420 -17.50 18.53 -5.56
N GLU A 421 -16.69 19.30 -4.83
CA GLU A 421 -16.53 19.18 -3.38
C GLU A 421 -17.86 19.40 -2.63
N VAL A 422 -18.65 20.39 -3.04
CA VAL A 422 -19.96 20.67 -2.41
C VAL A 422 -20.88 19.45 -2.51
N TRP A 423 -20.96 18.83 -3.69
CA TRP A 423 -21.82 17.68 -3.91
C TRP A 423 -21.30 16.40 -3.28
N TYR A 424 -19.98 16.15 -3.36
CA TYR A 424 -19.37 15.03 -2.67
C TYR A 424 -19.52 15.12 -1.15
N ARG A 425 -19.37 16.32 -0.56
CA ARG A 425 -19.59 16.53 0.88
C ARG A 425 -21.04 16.27 1.26
N ARG A 426 -22.00 16.82 0.51
CA ARG A 426 -23.43 16.58 0.77
C ARG A 426 -23.78 15.09 0.70
N ALA A 427 -23.23 14.35 -0.26
CA ALA A 427 -23.42 12.91 -0.38
C ALA A 427 -22.69 12.11 0.73
N ALA A 428 -21.49 12.53 1.11
CA ALA A 428 -20.73 11.92 2.19
C ALA A 428 -21.44 12.08 3.54
N ASP A 429 -22.08 13.24 3.77
CA ASP A 429 -22.87 13.52 4.97
C ASP A 429 -24.13 12.63 5.07
N THR A 430 -24.62 12.05 3.96
CA THR A 430 -25.70 11.04 4.00
C THR A 430 -25.20 9.63 4.31
N GLY A 431 -23.89 9.43 4.48
CA GLY A 431 -23.29 8.10 4.67
C GLY A 431 -22.84 7.41 3.38
N HIS A 432 -22.85 8.09 2.22
CA HIS A 432 -22.46 7.46 0.95
C HIS A 432 -20.93 7.25 0.90
N THR A 433 -20.51 5.98 0.86
CA THR A 433 -19.10 5.59 1.05
C THR A 433 -18.21 5.97 -0.13
N ASP A 434 -18.70 5.83 -1.37
CA ASP A 434 -17.96 6.30 -2.55
C ASP A 434 -17.75 7.81 -2.54
N ALA A 435 -18.75 8.57 -2.05
CA ALA A 435 -18.66 10.03 -1.93
C ALA A 435 -17.59 10.43 -0.92
N MET A 436 -17.54 9.76 0.23
CA MET A 436 -16.50 9.96 1.23
C MET A 436 -15.11 9.69 0.64
N ASN A 437 -14.96 8.60 -0.15
CA ASN A 437 -13.69 8.32 -0.82
C ASN A 437 -13.33 9.39 -1.86
N ASN A 438 -14.26 9.79 -2.72
CA ASN A 438 -14.00 10.78 -3.77
C ASN A 438 -13.69 12.15 -3.17
N LEU A 439 -14.39 12.54 -2.11
CA LEU A 439 -14.07 13.74 -1.33
C LEU A 439 -12.65 13.66 -0.76
N GLY A 440 -12.25 12.51 -0.22
CA GLY A 440 -10.89 12.29 0.25
C GLY A 440 -9.82 12.42 -0.85
N ILE A 441 -10.11 11.96 -2.07
CA ILE A 441 -9.22 12.14 -3.24
C ILE A 441 -9.08 13.61 -3.58
N LEU A 442 -10.19 14.31 -3.73
CA LEU A 442 -10.22 15.73 -4.10
C LEU A 442 -9.52 16.60 -3.05
N LEU A 443 -9.73 16.35 -1.76
CA LEU A 443 -9.04 17.08 -0.68
C LEU A 443 -7.52 16.83 -0.71
N LYS A 444 -7.10 15.58 -0.94
CA LYS A 444 -5.67 15.24 -1.07
C LYS A 444 -5.01 15.98 -2.24
N GLU A 445 -5.67 16.05 -3.39
CA GLU A 445 -5.16 16.76 -4.57
C GLU A 445 -5.02 18.27 -4.35
N ARG A 446 -5.90 18.86 -3.52
CA ARG A 446 -5.79 20.26 -3.08
C ARG A 446 -4.76 20.47 -1.95
N GLY A 447 -4.13 19.42 -1.46
CA GLY A 447 -3.16 19.47 -0.37
C GLY A 447 -3.76 19.42 1.05
N ASP A 448 -5.08 19.30 1.19
CA ASP A 448 -5.74 19.08 2.49
C ASP A 448 -5.66 17.60 2.89
N LEU A 449 -4.48 17.22 3.35
CA LEU A 449 -4.21 15.85 3.79
C LEU A 449 -4.96 15.49 5.08
N GLU A 450 -5.29 16.45 5.94
CA GLU A 450 -6.02 16.19 7.20
C GLU A 450 -7.50 15.91 6.93
N GLY A 451 -8.13 16.75 6.10
CA GLY A 451 -9.49 16.53 5.64
C GLY A 451 -9.62 15.23 4.84
N ALA A 452 -8.65 14.93 3.97
CA ALA A 452 -8.61 13.67 3.24
C ALA A 452 -8.58 12.45 4.18
N GLU A 453 -7.75 12.49 5.23
CA GLU A 453 -7.65 11.40 6.21
C GLU A 453 -8.97 11.15 6.92
N VAL A 454 -9.67 12.21 7.35
CA VAL A 454 -10.97 12.10 8.03
C VAL A 454 -11.98 11.37 7.16
N TRP A 455 -12.07 11.74 5.88
CA TRP A 455 -13.04 11.14 4.96
C TRP A 455 -12.65 9.75 4.50
N TYR A 456 -11.36 9.51 4.22
CA TYR A 456 -10.88 8.16 3.95
C TYR A 456 -11.11 7.22 5.11
N ARG A 457 -10.86 7.65 6.36
CA ARG A 457 -11.11 6.84 7.56
C ARG A 457 -12.59 6.50 7.71
N LYS A 458 -13.48 7.49 7.60
CA LYS A 458 -14.94 7.26 7.63
C LYS A 458 -15.36 6.23 6.56
N ALA A 459 -14.89 6.36 5.33
CA ALA A 459 -15.21 5.40 4.26
C ALA A 459 -14.60 4.02 4.56
N ALA A 460 -13.34 3.96 4.97
CA ALA A 460 -12.64 2.71 5.27
C ALA A 460 -13.29 1.94 6.44
N ASP A 461 -13.77 2.65 7.47
CA ASP A 461 -14.49 2.06 8.61
C ASP A 461 -15.81 1.41 8.21
N THR A 462 -16.41 1.80 7.08
CA THR A 462 -17.61 1.14 6.52
C THR A 462 -17.31 -0.11 5.67
N GLY A 463 -16.03 -0.45 5.47
CA GLY A 463 -15.64 -1.57 4.61
C GLY A 463 -15.23 -1.16 3.18
N HIS A 464 -15.18 0.14 2.85
CA HIS A 464 -14.86 0.58 1.49
C HIS A 464 -13.38 0.36 1.13
N THR A 465 -13.12 -0.70 0.34
CA THR A 465 -11.78 -1.20 -0.03
C THR A 465 -10.83 -0.14 -0.59
N ARG A 466 -11.27 0.66 -1.58
CA ARG A 466 -10.40 1.67 -2.20
C ARG A 466 -10.01 2.79 -1.22
N ALA A 467 -10.89 3.09 -0.26
CA ALA A 467 -10.60 4.07 0.78
C ALA A 467 -9.60 3.53 1.82
N MET A 468 -9.69 2.25 2.18
CA MET A 468 -8.67 1.59 3.01
C MET A 468 -7.29 1.69 2.35
N PHE A 469 -7.19 1.40 1.06
CA PHE A 469 -5.93 1.53 0.30
C PHE A 469 -5.42 2.98 0.25
N ASN A 470 -6.30 3.94 -0.07
CA ASN A 470 -5.94 5.36 -0.13
C ASN A 470 -5.51 5.92 1.23
N LEU A 471 -6.14 5.47 2.32
CA LEU A 471 -5.75 5.79 3.68
C LEU A 471 -4.36 5.22 4.00
N GLY A 472 -4.07 3.98 3.56
CA GLY A 472 -2.74 3.39 3.68
C GLY A 472 -1.65 4.23 3.04
N ILE A 473 -1.85 4.66 1.78
CA ILE A 473 -0.92 5.55 1.06
C ILE A 473 -0.71 6.86 1.82
N LEU A 474 -1.79 7.46 2.31
CA LEU A 474 -1.73 8.74 3.01
C LEU A 474 -0.94 8.65 4.31
N LEU A 475 -1.14 7.59 5.09
CA LEU A 475 -0.44 7.35 6.35
C LEU A 475 1.05 7.07 6.13
N GLU A 476 1.38 6.31 5.09
CA GLU A 476 2.77 6.04 4.69
C GLU A 476 3.50 7.33 4.32
N ALA A 477 2.88 8.19 3.50
CA ALA A 477 3.43 9.50 3.13
C ALA A 477 3.61 10.44 4.33
N ARG A 478 2.88 10.22 5.43
CA ARG A 478 3.00 10.96 6.71
C ARG A 478 4.01 10.34 7.68
N GLY A 479 4.71 9.28 7.29
CA GLY A 479 5.65 8.58 8.16
C GLY A 479 4.98 7.74 9.26
N ASN A 480 3.76 7.25 9.03
CA ASN A 480 3.06 6.30 9.90
C ASN A 480 2.92 4.92 9.20
N PRO A 481 4.03 4.17 9.06
CA PRO A 481 4.02 2.87 8.41
C PRO A 481 3.21 1.82 9.17
N GLU A 482 3.12 1.86 10.51
CA GLU A 482 2.26 0.93 11.27
C GLU A 482 0.78 1.09 10.92
N GLY A 483 0.32 2.34 10.84
CA GLY A 483 -1.04 2.67 10.44
C GLY A 483 -1.30 2.28 8.98
N ALA A 484 -0.33 2.53 8.10
CA ALA A 484 -0.41 2.13 6.69
C ALA A 484 -0.56 0.61 6.54
N GLU A 485 0.26 -0.17 7.26
CA GLU A 485 0.22 -1.64 7.25
C GLU A 485 -1.17 -2.17 7.64
N ALA A 486 -1.75 -1.64 8.72
CA ALA A 486 -3.07 -2.07 9.19
C ALA A 486 -4.17 -1.87 8.15
N TRP A 487 -4.13 -0.74 7.42
CA TRP A 487 -5.11 -0.44 6.38
C TRP A 487 -4.83 -1.15 5.06
N TYR A 488 -3.55 -1.29 4.67
CA TYR A 488 -3.17 -2.10 3.52
C TYR A 488 -3.56 -3.56 3.71
N ARG A 489 -3.38 -4.14 4.91
CA ARG A 489 -3.80 -5.51 5.22
C ARG A 489 -5.31 -5.68 5.06
N LYS A 490 -6.11 -4.80 5.65
CA LYS A 490 -7.58 -4.82 5.46
C LYS A 490 -7.98 -4.71 3.98
N ALA A 491 -7.38 -3.80 3.22
CA ALA A 491 -7.66 -3.67 1.79
C ALA A 491 -7.23 -4.92 1.00
N ALA A 492 -6.05 -5.47 1.31
CA ALA A 492 -5.51 -6.67 0.69
C ALA A 492 -6.37 -7.91 0.97
N ASP A 493 -6.91 -8.04 2.19
CA ASP A 493 -7.83 -9.12 2.58
C ASP A 493 -9.15 -9.09 1.77
N THR A 494 -9.56 -7.92 1.27
CA THR A 494 -10.72 -7.80 0.35
C THR A 494 -10.39 -8.12 -1.12
N GLY A 495 -9.15 -8.48 -1.43
CA GLY A 495 -8.72 -8.78 -2.81
C GLY A 495 -8.08 -7.60 -3.55
N HIS A 496 -7.79 -6.46 -2.88
CA HIS A 496 -7.24 -5.29 -3.55
C HIS A 496 -5.76 -5.48 -3.94
N THR A 497 -5.51 -5.78 -5.21
CA THR A 497 -4.18 -6.09 -5.78
C THR A 497 -3.08 -5.09 -5.42
N ARG A 498 -3.31 -3.77 -5.61
CA ARG A 498 -2.29 -2.76 -5.30
C ARG A 498 -2.01 -2.65 -3.80
N ALA A 499 -2.98 -2.99 -2.95
CA ALA A 499 -2.78 -3.00 -1.50
C ALA A 499 -1.93 -4.20 -1.09
N MET A 500 -2.15 -5.38 -1.70
CA MET A 500 -1.29 -6.55 -1.51
C MET A 500 0.18 -6.24 -1.87
N PHE A 501 0.40 -5.56 -3.01
CA PHE A 501 1.73 -5.16 -3.43
C PHE A 501 2.39 -4.17 -2.46
N ASN A 502 1.68 -3.09 -2.08
CA ASN A 502 2.22 -2.09 -1.14
C ASN A 502 2.47 -2.69 0.26
N LEU A 503 1.62 -3.61 0.72
CA LEU A 503 1.86 -4.35 1.95
C LEU A 503 3.14 -5.19 1.87
N GLY A 504 3.38 -5.85 0.73
CA GLY A 504 4.62 -6.59 0.48
C GLY A 504 5.86 -5.70 0.50
N LEU A 505 5.78 -4.48 -0.06
CA LEU A 505 6.88 -3.49 -0.01
C LEU A 505 7.20 -3.10 1.44
N LEU A 506 6.17 -2.72 2.19
CA LEU A 506 6.31 -2.26 3.57
C LEU A 506 6.86 -3.36 4.50
N LEU A 507 6.39 -4.59 4.34
CA LEU A 507 6.87 -5.74 5.11
C LEU A 507 8.33 -6.07 4.76
N LYS A 508 8.71 -5.98 3.47
CA LYS A 508 10.10 -6.19 3.03
C LYS A 508 11.04 -5.18 3.68
N GLU A 509 10.67 -3.89 3.71
CA GLU A 509 11.47 -2.84 4.34
C GLU A 509 11.68 -3.07 5.84
N ARG A 510 10.71 -3.69 6.51
CA ARG A 510 10.77 -4.08 7.93
C ARG A 510 11.49 -5.40 8.20
N GLY A 511 11.98 -6.08 7.16
CA GLY A 511 12.64 -7.39 7.25
C GLY A 511 11.69 -8.59 7.33
N GLY A 512 10.37 -8.38 7.19
CA GLY A 512 9.35 -9.43 7.16
C GLY A 512 9.27 -10.15 5.81
N LEU A 513 10.37 -10.76 5.36
CA LEU A 513 10.52 -11.29 4.01
C LEU A 513 9.53 -12.41 3.66
N GLU A 514 9.23 -13.31 4.60
CA GLU A 514 8.29 -14.42 4.34
C GLU A 514 6.85 -13.93 4.12
N GLU A 515 6.40 -12.98 4.95
CA GLU A 515 5.06 -12.39 4.79
C GLU A 515 5.00 -11.51 3.53
N ALA A 516 6.06 -10.75 3.24
CA ALA A 516 6.18 -9.98 2.01
C ALA A 516 6.07 -10.88 0.76
N GLU A 517 6.74 -12.02 0.76
CA GLU A 517 6.65 -13.02 -0.32
C GLU A 517 5.22 -13.52 -0.51
N ALA A 518 4.52 -13.85 0.57
CA ALA A 518 3.14 -14.32 0.50
C ALA A 518 2.20 -13.27 -0.12
N TRP A 519 2.37 -11.99 0.24
CA TRP A 519 1.59 -10.90 -0.33
C TRP A 519 1.98 -10.56 -1.78
N TYR A 520 3.26 -10.59 -2.12
CA TYR A 520 3.70 -10.45 -3.51
C TYR A 520 3.17 -11.57 -4.38
N ARG A 521 3.16 -12.82 -3.90
CA ARG A 521 2.60 -13.96 -4.64
C ARG A 521 1.11 -13.76 -4.92
N LYS A 522 0.32 -13.39 -3.91
CA LYS A 522 -1.10 -13.05 -4.10
C LYS A 522 -1.31 -11.93 -5.13
N ALA A 523 -0.54 -10.84 -5.04
CA ALA A 523 -0.62 -9.74 -6.01
C ALA A 523 -0.21 -10.18 -7.42
N ALA A 524 0.87 -10.97 -7.54
CA ALA A 524 1.38 -11.51 -8.79
C ALA A 524 0.38 -12.47 -9.46
N ASP A 525 -0.32 -13.30 -8.68
CA ASP A 525 -1.37 -14.20 -9.16
C ASP A 525 -2.56 -13.44 -9.77
N THR A 526 -2.80 -12.18 -9.38
CA THR A 526 -3.80 -11.30 -10.02
C THR A 526 -3.30 -10.56 -11.27
N GLY A 527 -2.05 -10.80 -11.70
CA GLY A 527 -1.45 -10.14 -12.87
C GLY A 527 -0.61 -8.90 -12.56
N HIS A 528 -0.32 -8.58 -11.29
CA HIS A 528 0.46 -7.39 -10.94
C HIS A 528 1.95 -7.55 -11.27
N THR A 529 2.41 -6.89 -12.33
CA THR A 529 3.75 -7.06 -12.94
C THR A 529 4.90 -6.63 -12.03
N ASP A 530 4.75 -5.53 -11.29
CA ASP A 530 5.73 -5.11 -10.28
C ASP A 530 5.83 -6.11 -9.12
N ALA A 531 4.71 -6.77 -8.78
CA ALA A 531 4.71 -7.78 -7.72
C ALA A 531 5.42 -9.05 -8.20
N MET A 532 5.18 -9.48 -9.44
CA MET A 532 5.92 -10.57 -10.07
C MET A 532 7.44 -10.29 -10.08
N THR A 533 7.84 -9.07 -10.46
CA THR A 533 9.26 -8.68 -10.51
C THR A 533 9.89 -8.66 -9.12
N ASN A 534 9.21 -8.08 -8.12
CA ASN A 534 9.70 -8.05 -6.74
C ASN A 534 9.72 -9.42 -6.08
N LEU A 535 8.77 -10.30 -6.43
CA LEU A 535 8.79 -11.70 -6.01
C LEU A 535 10.00 -12.42 -6.60
N GLY A 536 10.30 -12.21 -7.88
CA GLY A 536 11.50 -12.75 -8.52
C GLY A 536 12.78 -12.31 -7.80
N LEU A 537 12.90 -11.02 -7.49
CA LEU A 537 14.04 -10.47 -6.74
C LEU A 537 14.18 -11.07 -5.33
N LEU A 538 13.06 -11.31 -4.64
CA LEU A 538 13.06 -11.89 -3.31
C LEU A 538 13.51 -13.36 -3.35
N LEU A 539 13.02 -14.13 -4.32
CA LEU A 539 13.40 -15.54 -4.51
C LEU A 539 14.88 -15.66 -4.90
N GLU A 540 15.36 -14.80 -5.80
CA GLU A 540 16.78 -14.73 -6.19
C GLU A 540 17.68 -14.43 -4.99
N GLY A 541 17.32 -13.47 -4.15
CA GLY A 541 18.06 -13.14 -2.92
C GLY A 541 18.12 -14.29 -1.90
N ARG A 542 17.22 -15.28 -1.99
CA ARG A 542 17.22 -16.52 -1.18
C ARG A 542 17.93 -17.69 -1.87
N GLY A 543 18.40 -17.50 -3.10
CA GLY A 543 19.02 -18.55 -3.91
C GLY A 543 18.04 -19.41 -4.72
N ASP A 544 16.73 -19.13 -4.68
CA ASP A 544 15.74 -19.81 -5.53
C ASP A 544 15.70 -19.18 -6.93
N LEU A 545 16.74 -19.48 -7.70
CA LEU A 545 16.90 -18.96 -9.06
C LEU A 545 15.87 -19.52 -10.04
N GLU A 546 15.36 -20.75 -9.81
CA GLU A 546 14.33 -21.35 -10.66
C GLU A 546 12.98 -20.66 -10.46
N GLY A 547 12.57 -20.46 -9.20
CA GLY A 547 11.37 -19.70 -8.87
C GLY A 547 11.46 -18.25 -9.36
N ALA A 548 12.62 -17.61 -9.22
CA ALA A 548 12.85 -16.26 -9.72
C ALA A 548 12.65 -16.17 -11.25
N GLU A 549 13.20 -17.12 -12.00
CA GLU A 549 13.06 -17.17 -13.47
C GLU A 549 11.60 -17.26 -13.91
N VAL A 550 10.79 -18.11 -13.24
CA VAL A 550 9.36 -18.25 -13.55
C VAL A 550 8.63 -16.92 -13.43
N TRP A 551 8.88 -16.17 -12.35
CA TRP A 551 8.21 -14.90 -12.12
C TRP A 551 8.75 -13.77 -12.98
N TYR A 552 10.06 -13.72 -13.21
CA TYR A 552 10.64 -12.77 -14.16
C TYR A 552 10.12 -12.99 -15.57
N ARG A 553 10.02 -14.23 -16.03
CA ARG A 553 9.47 -14.55 -17.36
C ARG A 553 8.02 -14.11 -17.48
N LYS A 554 7.17 -14.45 -16.52
CA LYS A 554 5.77 -13.98 -16.49
C LYS A 554 5.66 -12.46 -16.56
N ALA A 555 6.47 -11.72 -15.80
CA ALA A 555 6.48 -10.26 -15.85
C ALA A 555 7.03 -9.73 -17.19
N ALA A 556 8.11 -10.32 -17.71
CA ALA A 556 8.72 -9.93 -18.97
C ALA A 556 7.76 -10.14 -20.16
N ASP A 557 6.99 -11.24 -20.17
CA ASP A 557 5.99 -11.54 -21.19
C ASP A 557 4.85 -10.50 -21.25
N THR A 558 4.62 -9.75 -20.17
CA THR A 558 3.66 -8.63 -20.15
C THR A 558 4.22 -7.30 -20.67
N GLY A 559 5.51 -7.27 -21.06
CA GLY A 559 6.20 -6.05 -21.46
C GLY A 559 6.95 -5.33 -20.32
N HIS A 560 7.08 -5.94 -19.14
CA HIS A 560 7.72 -5.27 -17.99
C HIS A 560 9.26 -5.22 -18.15
N THR A 561 9.76 -4.04 -18.52
CA THR A 561 11.15 -3.82 -18.93
C THR A 561 12.20 -4.24 -17.89
N ARG A 562 11.99 -3.90 -16.60
CA ARG A 562 12.94 -4.28 -15.52
C ARG A 562 12.98 -5.81 -15.32
N ALA A 563 11.86 -6.50 -15.55
CA ALA A 563 11.84 -7.96 -15.46
C ALA A 563 12.60 -8.62 -16.62
N MET A 564 12.46 -8.08 -17.84
CA MET A 564 13.26 -8.52 -18.99
C MET A 564 14.76 -8.40 -18.71
N PHE A 565 15.19 -7.26 -18.15
CA PHE A 565 16.58 -7.06 -17.75
C PHE A 565 17.03 -8.08 -16.68
N ASN A 566 16.27 -8.24 -15.59
CA ASN A 566 16.60 -9.17 -14.52
C ASN A 566 16.65 -10.62 -15.02
N LEU A 567 15.74 -11.01 -15.91
CA LEU A 567 15.78 -12.32 -16.57
C LEU A 567 17.06 -12.50 -17.39
N GLY A 568 17.47 -11.48 -18.15
CA GLY A 568 18.74 -11.50 -18.88
C GLY A 568 19.97 -11.61 -17.97
N VAL A 569 19.95 -10.96 -16.79
CA VAL A 569 21.02 -11.08 -15.78
C VAL A 569 21.08 -12.50 -15.23
N LEU A 570 19.93 -13.08 -14.87
CA LEU A 570 19.82 -14.44 -14.33
C LEU A 570 20.32 -15.49 -15.34
N LEU A 571 19.90 -15.38 -16.61
CA LEU A 571 20.34 -16.29 -17.68
C LEU A 571 21.84 -16.19 -17.94
N LYS A 572 22.39 -14.97 -17.98
CA LYS A 572 23.83 -14.73 -18.10
C LYS A 572 24.60 -15.39 -16.95
N GLY A 573 24.12 -15.28 -15.72
CA GLY A 573 24.72 -15.91 -14.53
C GLY A 573 24.75 -17.44 -14.61
N ARG A 574 23.79 -18.06 -15.31
CA ARG A 574 23.73 -19.51 -15.59
C ARG A 574 24.56 -19.94 -16.81
N GLY A 575 25.14 -19.00 -17.54
CA GLY A 575 25.90 -19.27 -18.76
C GLY A 575 25.05 -19.33 -20.04
N ASP A 576 23.74 -19.10 -19.96
CA ASP A 576 22.87 -18.97 -21.14
C ASP A 576 23.01 -17.55 -21.73
N LEU A 577 24.07 -17.36 -22.51
CA LEU A 577 24.39 -16.08 -23.13
C LEU A 577 23.42 -15.72 -24.26
N GLU A 578 22.90 -16.70 -24.99
CA GLU A 578 21.96 -16.49 -26.09
C GLU A 578 20.59 -16.02 -25.56
N GLY A 579 20.07 -16.70 -24.53
CA GLY A 579 18.85 -16.29 -23.85
C GLY A 579 19.00 -14.92 -23.18
N ALA A 580 20.15 -14.66 -22.56
CA ALA A 580 20.46 -13.34 -21.99
C ALA A 580 20.46 -12.24 -23.06
N GLU A 581 21.11 -12.46 -24.21
CA GLU A 581 21.15 -11.51 -25.32
C GLU A 581 19.73 -11.18 -25.83
N ALA A 582 18.89 -12.20 -26.01
CA ALA A 582 17.51 -12.01 -26.48
C ALA A 582 16.68 -11.11 -25.54
N TRP A 583 16.76 -11.36 -24.24
CA TRP A 583 16.05 -10.55 -23.25
C TRP A 583 16.66 -9.17 -23.05
N TYR A 584 17.99 -9.04 -23.07
CA TYR A 584 18.63 -7.73 -23.04
C TYR A 584 18.27 -6.88 -24.25
N ARG A 585 18.21 -7.47 -25.46
CA ARG A 585 17.75 -6.78 -26.67
C ARG A 585 16.33 -6.26 -26.52
N THR A 586 15.41 -7.11 -26.08
CA THR A 586 14.01 -6.72 -25.87
C THR A 586 13.89 -5.59 -24.82
N ALA A 587 14.64 -5.68 -23.71
CA ALA A 587 14.67 -4.63 -22.69
C ALA A 587 15.32 -3.32 -23.19
N ALA A 588 16.38 -3.43 -24.00
CA ALA A 588 17.09 -2.31 -24.60
C ALA A 588 16.21 -1.58 -25.63
N ASP A 589 15.50 -2.32 -26.49
CA ASP A 589 14.51 -1.77 -27.42
C ASP A 589 13.39 -1.03 -26.69
N ALA A 590 13.03 -1.47 -25.47
CA ALA A 590 12.08 -0.79 -24.58
C ALA A 590 12.71 0.35 -23.74
N GLY A 591 13.96 0.74 -24.00
CA GLY A 591 14.61 1.90 -23.38
C GLY A 591 15.42 1.62 -22.10
N HIS A 592 15.67 0.36 -21.74
CA HIS A 592 16.42 0.04 -20.50
C HIS A 592 17.93 0.21 -20.67
N THR A 593 18.47 1.28 -20.09
CA THR A 593 19.87 1.67 -20.29
C THR A 593 20.89 0.66 -19.76
N TRP A 594 20.62 0.00 -18.63
CA TRP A 594 21.47 -1.09 -18.13
C TRP A 594 21.45 -2.32 -19.05
N ALA A 595 20.31 -2.58 -19.72
CA ALA A 595 20.22 -3.68 -20.66
C ALA A 595 21.00 -3.37 -21.94
N MET A 596 20.90 -2.13 -22.44
CA MET A 596 21.72 -1.65 -23.56
C MET A 596 23.22 -1.81 -23.26
N ASN A 597 23.69 -1.40 -22.08
CA ASN A 597 25.08 -1.60 -21.67
C ASN A 597 25.48 -3.08 -21.61
N ASN A 598 24.65 -3.92 -20.99
CA ASN A 598 24.95 -5.35 -20.88
C ASN A 598 24.92 -6.07 -22.23
N LEU A 599 24.04 -5.65 -23.14
CA LEU A 599 24.00 -6.11 -24.51
C LEU A 599 25.26 -5.71 -25.26
N GLY A 600 25.69 -4.44 -25.13
CA GLY A 600 26.95 -3.97 -25.69
C GLY A 600 28.13 -4.82 -25.26
N ALA A 601 28.23 -5.11 -23.96
CA ALA A 601 29.29 -5.95 -23.41
C ALA A 601 29.26 -7.42 -23.91
N LEU A 602 28.07 -7.98 -24.13
CA LEU A 602 27.95 -9.33 -24.72
C LEU A 602 28.39 -9.35 -26.18
N LEU A 603 27.98 -8.35 -26.97
CA LEU A 603 28.35 -8.22 -28.37
C LEU A 603 29.86 -8.00 -28.54
N GLU A 604 30.44 -7.14 -27.70
CA GLU A 604 31.89 -6.89 -27.66
C GLU A 604 32.67 -8.17 -27.39
N ARG A 605 32.25 -8.96 -26.38
CA ARG A 605 32.89 -10.26 -26.07
C ARG A 605 32.80 -11.26 -27.22
N ARG A 606 31.76 -11.18 -28.05
CA ARG A 606 31.59 -12.00 -29.26
C ARG A 606 32.40 -11.47 -30.46
N GLY A 607 32.99 -10.28 -30.34
CA GLY A 607 33.72 -9.60 -31.42
C GLY A 607 32.83 -8.74 -32.32
N ASP A 608 31.54 -8.57 -32.01
CA ASP A 608 30.63 -7.66 -32.72
C ASP A 608 30.78 -6.24 -32.16
N LEU A 609 31.89 -5.60 -32.52
CA LEU A 609 32.27 -4.30 -32.01
C LEU A 609 31.34 -3.18 -32.52
N GLU A 610 30.80 -3.30 -33.74
CA GLU A 610 29.87 -2.30 -34.31
C GLU A 610 28.53 -2.33 -33.59
N GLY A 611 27.98 -3.53 -33.36
CA GLY A 611 26.78 -3.71 -32.54
C GLY A 611 26.98 -3.23 -31.11
N ALA A 612 28.14 -3.52 -30.52
CA ALA A 612 28.48 -3.06 -29.17
C ALA A 612 28.49 -1.52 -29.08
N GLU A 613 29.16 -0.86 -30.02
CA GLU A 613 29.23 0.60 -30.09
C GLU A 613 27.86 1.25 -30.21
N ALA A 614 26.99 0.72 -31.08
CA ALA A 614 25.64 1.25 -31.27
C ALA A 614 24.83 1.24 -29.97
N TRP A 615 24.88 0.13 -29.22
CA TRP A 615 24.19 0.00 -27.94
C TRP A 615 24.83 0.82 -26.83
N TYR A 616 26.16 0.84 -26.73
CA TYR A 616 26.85 1.70 -25.77
C TYR A 616 26.57 3.17 -26.02
N ARG A 617 26.58 3.63 -27.27
CA ARG A 617 26.26 5.02 -27.63
C ARG A 617 24.83 5.38 -27.25
N THR A 618 23.87 4.54 -27.58
CA THR A 618 22.46 4.76 -27.22
C THR A 618 22.27 4.86 -25.71
N ALA A 619 22.91 3.97 -24.94
CA ALA A 619 22.86 4.01 -23.47
C ALA A 619 23.57 5.25 -22.90
N ALA A 620 24.72 5.62 -23.46
CA ALA A 620 25.51 6.77 -23.05
C ALA A 620 24.78 8.10 -23.32
N ASP A 621 24.13 8.23 -24.48
CA ASP A 621 23.28 9.37 -24.83
C ASP A 621 22.07 9.48 -23.88
N ALA A 622 21.55 8.35 -23.39
CA ALA A 622 20.53 8.29 -22.34
C ALA A 622 21.06 8.53 -20.91
N GLY A 623 22.35 8.86 -20.75
CA GLY A 623 22.96 9.20 -19.46
C GLY A 623 23.59 8.04 -18.69
N HIS A 624 23.70 6.84 -19.27
CA HIS A 624 24.29 5.69 -18.59
C HIS A 624 25.82 5.78 -18.48
N THR A 625 26.32 5.99 -17.27
CA THR A 625 27.73 6.35 -17.00
C THR A 625 28.71 5.23 -17.32
N TRP A 626 28.38 3.98 -16.99
CA TRP A 626 29.19 2.82 -17.36
C TRP A 626 29.25 2.62 -18.88
N ALA A 627 28.18 2.97 -19.60
CA ALA A 627 28.17 2.86 -21.06
C ALA A 627 29.02 3.96 -21.69
N MET A 628 29.05 5.18 -21.12
CA MET A 628 29.99 6.23 -21.55
C MET A 628 31.44 5.75 -21.39
N ASN A 629 31.77 5.12 -20.26
CA ASN A 629 33.11 4.56 -20.02
C ASN A 629 33.45 3.43 -21.01
N ASN A 630 32.55 2.48 -21.20
CA ASN A 630 32.76 1.34 -22.10
C ASN A 630 32.85 1.77 -23.56
N LEU A 631 32.06 2.76 -23.97
CA LEU A 631 32.16 3.37 -25.29
C LEU A 631 33.52 4.06 -25.48
N GLY A 632 33.99 4.81 -24.47
CA GLY A 632 35.31 5.41 -24.51
C GLY A 632 36.42 4.37 -24.70
N ALA A 633 36.38 3.28 -23.93
CA ALA A 633 37.36 2.20 -24.02
C ALA A 633 37.31 1.46 -25.36
N LEU A 634 36.12 1.23 -25.90
CA LEU A 634 35.93 0.60 -27.21
C LEU A 634 36.51 1.47 -28.34
N LEU A 635 36.27 2.77 -28.30
CA LEU A 635 36.79 3.74 -29.29
C LEU A 635 38.31 3.89 -29.18
N GLU A 636 38.84 3.93 -27.96
CA GLU A 636 40.28 3.95 -27.69
C GLU A 636 40.97 2.72 -28.27
N GLY A 637 40.42 1.52 -28.07
CA GLY A 637 40.94 0.27 -28.63
C GLY A 637 40.95 0.23 -30.17
N ARG A 638 40.14 1.06 -30.83
CA ARG A 638 40.14 1.25 -32.30
C ARG A 638 41.04 2.38 -32.79
N GLY A 639 41.56 3.20 -31.89
CA GLY A 639 42.39 4.36 -32.20
C GLY A 639 41.62 5.68 -32.36
N ASP A 640 40.32 5.71 -32.07
CA ASP A 640 39.47 6.91 -32.15
C ASP A 640 39.60 7.77 -30.88
N LEU A 641 40.83 8.20 -30.58
CA LEU A 641 41.21 8.77 -29.28
C LEU A 641 40.46 10.06 -28.91
N ALA A 642 40.12 10.90 -29.90
CA ALA A 642 39.41 12.15 -29.66
C ALA A 642 37.97 11.92 -29.20
N ASP A 643 37.27 10.97 -29.81
CA ASP A 643 35.91 10.60 -29.43
C ASP A 643 35.91 9.85 -28.09
N ALA A 644 36.90 8.98 -27.86
CA ALA A 644 37.11 8.32 -26.57
C ALA A 644 37.28 9.35 -25.44
N GLU A 645 38.14 10.37 -25.62
CA GLU A 645 38.31 11.46 -24.67
C GLU A 645 36.99 12.20 -24.40
N GLY A 646 36.23 12.51 -25.46
CA GLY A 646 34.93 13.16 -25.34
C GLY A 646 33.96 12.39 -24.44
N TRP A 647 33.91 11.06 -24.60
CA TRP A 647 33.06 10.20 -23.76
C TRP A 647 33.56 10.04 -22.34
N TYR A 648 34.87 9.87 -22.15
CA TYR A 648 35.45 9.87 -20.80
C TYR A 648 35.18 11.18 -20.08
N ARG A 649 35.35 12.33 -20.73
CA ARG A 649 35.04 13.65 -20.14
C ARG A 649 33.57 13.77 -19.71
N ARG A 650 32.63 13.21 -20.47
CA ARG A 650 31.21 13.16 -20.06
C ARG A 650 31.01 12.27 -18.82
N ALA A 651 31.63 11.09 -18.79
CA ALA A 651 31.54 10.16 -17.67
C ALA A 651 32.16 10.72 -16.36
N VAL A 652 33.29 11.43 -16.45
CA VAL A 652 33.92 12.04 -15.25
C VAL A 652 33.12 13.23 -14.71
N ASN A 653 32.41 13.98 -15.56
CA ASN A 653 31.55 15.09 -15.13
C ASN A 653 30.40 14.64 -14.25
N VAL A 654 29.98 13.38 -14.36
CA VAL A 654 28.96 12.73 -13.50
C VAL A 654 29.58 11.84 -12.42
N GLY A 655 30.91 11.90 -12.23
CA GLY A 655 31.60 11.25 -11.11
C GLY A 655 32.03 9.80 -11.34
N HIS A 656 32.11 9.31 -12.57
CA HIS A 656 32.51 7.91 -12.83
C HIS A 656 34.02 7.67 -12.61
N ALA A 657 34.37 6.93 -11.55
CA ALA A 657 35.76 6.75 -11.10
C ALA A 657 36.67 6.04 -12.11
N ALA A 658 36.23 4.92 -12.70
CA ALA A 658 37.02 4.20 -13.70
C ALA A 658 37.24 5.03 -14.98
N ALA A 659 36.31 5.94 -15.31
CA ALA A 659 36.49 6.84 -16.46
C ALA A 659 37.52 7.93 -16.16
N MET A 660 37.66 8.35 -14.89
CA MET A 660 38.74 9.27 -14.47
C MET A 660 40.10 8.59 -14.63
N ASN A 661 40.20 7.31 -14.27
CA ASN A 661 41.41 6.52 -14.51
C ASN A 661 41.73 6.41 -16.01
N ASN A 662 40.75 6.04 -16.83
CA ASN A 662 40.97 5.85 -18.28
C ASN A 662 41.30 7.18 -18.98
N LEU A 663 40.66 8.28 -18.58
CA LEU A 663 41.03 9.61 -19.06
C LEU A 663 42.46 9.97 -18.66
N GLY A 664 42.86 9.67 -17.42
CA GLY A 664 44.23 9.86 -16.94
C GLY A 664 45.25 9.04 -17.75
N LEU A 665 44.91 7.80 -18.12
CA LEU A 665 45.76 6.94 -18.94
C LEU A 665 45.93 7.52 -20.34
N LEU A 666 44.82 7.88 -21.00
CA LEU A 666 44.83 8.48 -22.33
C LEU A 666 45.66 9.78 -22.38
N LEU A 667 45.51 10.64 -21.37
CA LEU A 667 46.27 11.88 -21.25
C LEU A 667 47.76 11.61 -20.97
N LYS A 668 48.08 10.59 -20.17
CA LYS A 668 49.47 10.18 -19.91
C LYS A 668 50.15 9.74 -21.21
N GLU A 669 49.48 8.91 -22.01
CA GLU A 669 50.02 8.44 -23.30
C GLU A 669 50.24 9.57 -24.31
N ARG A 670 49.40 10.62 -24.26
CA ARG A 670 49.57 11.84 -25.06
C ARG A 670 50.69 12.77 -24.53
N GLY A 671 51.15 12.57 -23.30
CA GLY A 671 52.17 13.39 -22.64
C GLY A 671 51.63 14.52 -21.76
N ASP A 672 50.31 14.62 -21.56
CA ASP A 672 49.65 15.61 -20.72
C ASP A 672 49.67 15.19 -19.24
N LEU A 673 50.88 15.01 -18.71
CA LEU A 673 51.13 14.37 -17.42
C LEU A 673 50.50 15.12 -16.23
N GLU A 674 50.40 16.46 -16.28
CA GLU A 674 49.79 17.26 -15.20
C GLU A 674 48.28 17.04 -15.11
N GLU A 675 47.59 17.05 -16.26
CA GLU A 675 46.15 16.80 -16.29
C GLU A 675 45.86 15.34 -15.92
N ALA A 676 46.67 14.39 -16.42
CA ALA A 676 46.59 12.98 -16.06
C ALA A 676 46.69 12.77 -14.54
N GLU A 677 47.67 13.40 -13.88
CA GLU A 677 47.83 13.35 -12.42
C GLU A 677 46.61 13.91 -11.68
N GLY A 678 46.04 15.01 -12.17
CA GLY A 678 44.82 15.60 -11.63
C GLY A 678 43.63 14.64 -11.67
N TRP A 679 43.45 13.93 -12.78
CA TRP A 679 42.38 12.93 -12.91
C TRP A 679 42.62 11.67 -12.09
N TYR A 680 43.86 11.18 -12.03
CA TYR A 680 44.19 10.07 -11.15
C TYR A 680 43.90 10.39 -9.69
N ARG A 681 44.27 11.58 -9.19
CA ARG A 681 43.93 11.98 -7.82
C ARG A 681 42.43 11.94 -7.54
N LYS A 682 41.62 12.50 -8.45
CA LYS A 682 40.15 12.45 -8.32
C LYS A 682 39.61 11.02 -8.31
N ALA A 683 40.15 10.14 -9.16
CA ALA A 683 39.79 8.73 -9.19
C ALA A 683 40.17 8.02 -7.87
N VAL A 684 41.32 8.35 -7.31
CA VAL A 684 41.79 7.85 -6.01
C VAL A 684 40.87 8.32 -4.87
N ASP A 685 40.43 9.57 -4.89
CA ASP A 685 39.47 10.11 -3.91
C ASP A 685 38.10 9.42 -4.02
N ALA A 686 37.76 8.92 -5.21
CA ALA A 686 36.59 8.06 -5.45
C ALA A 686 36.82 6.57 -5.13
N GLY A 687 38.01 6.18 -4.65
CA GLY A 687 38.33 4.82 -4.22
C GLY A 687 38.85 3.88 -5.32
N GLU A 688 39.18 4.38 -6.52
CA GLU A 688 39.65 3.56 -7.63
C GLU A 688 41.09 3.06 -7.40
N THR A 689 41.27 1.75 -7.22
CA THR A 689 42.57 1.15 -6.87
C THR A 689 43.54 1.08 -8.05
N LEU A 690 43.03 0.93 -9.27
CA LEU A 690 43.83 1.03 -10.49
C LEU A 690 44.45 2.42 -10.64
N ALA A 691 43.68 3.46 -10.33
CA ALA A 691 44.18 4.84 -10.35
C ALA A 691 45.27 5.08 -9.30
N MET A 692 45.16 4.48 -8.11
CA MET A 692 46.22 4.54 -7.10
C MET A 692 47.52 3.94 -7.64
N ASN A 693 47.46 2.78 -8.30
CA ASN A 693 48.62 2.18 -8.94
C ASN A 693 49.19 3.05 -10.06
N ASN A 694 48.34 3.56 -10.96
CA ASN A 694 48.77 4.38 -12.09
C ASN A 694 49.37 5.72 -11.65
N LEU A 695 48.83 6.32 -10.59
CA LEU A 695 49.39 7.50 -9.96
C LEU A 695 50.75 7.20 -9.31
N GLY A 696 50.86 6.09 -8.59
CA GLY A 696 52.14 5.66 -8.01
C GLY A 696 53.22 5.46 -9.07
N GLN A 697 52.86 4.84 -10.19
CA GLN A 697 53.79 4.67 -11.33
C GLN A 697 54.18 6.01 -11.96
N LEU A 698 53.23 6.93 -12.17
CA LEU A 698 53.51 8.26 -12.72
C LEU A 698 54.45 9.06 -11.80
N LEU A 699 54.25 9.00 -10.49
CA LEU A 699 55.11 9.66 -9.51
C LEU A 699 56.51 9.05 -9.50
N LEU A 700 56.62 7.73 -9.63
CA LEU A 700 57.90 7.03 -9.73
C LEU A 700 58.67 7.44 -10.99
N GLU A 701 57.99 7.55 -12.14
CA GLU A 701 58.57 8.05 -13.41
C GLU A 701 59.08 9.50 -13.27
N ARG A 702 58.44 10.31 -12.43
CA ARG A 702 58.86 11.68 -12.08
C ARG A 702 59.93 11.76 -10.98
N GLY A 703 60.31 10.62 -10.39
CA GLY A 703 61.29 10.54 -9.31
C GLY A 703 60.74 10.79 -7.89
N ASP A 704 59.43 10.96 -7.72
CA ASP A 704 58.79 11.02 -6.40
C ASP A 704 58.56 9.61 -5.83
N ILE A 705 59.62 9.04 -5.29
CA ILE A 705 59.64 7.69 -4.72
C ILE A 705 58.70 7.59 -3.51
N ARG A 706 58.67 8.61 -2.64
CA ARG A 706 57.85 8.58 -1.41
C ARG A 706 56.37 8.66 -1.73
N GLY A 707 56.00 9.52 -2.69
CA GLY A 707 54.63 9.58 -3.19
C GLY A 707 54.22 8.26 -3.83
N ALA A 708 55.09 7.68 -4.67
CA ALA A 708 54.84 6.38 -5.29
C ALA A 708 54.60 5.27 -4.27
N GLU A 709 55.47 5.15 -3.26
CA GLU A 709 55.33 4.19 -2.16
C GLU A 709 53.98 4.31 -1.46
N SER A 710 53.59 5.54 -1.09
CA SER A 710 52.33 5.79 -0.39
C SER A 710 51.11 5.35 -1.19
N TYR A 711 51.06 5.63 -2.50
CA TYR A 711 49.93 5.20 -3.33
C TYR A 711 49.95 3.70 -3.63
N PHE A 712 51.13 3.09 -3.83
CA PHE A 712 51.23 1.65 -3.98
C PHE A 712 50.78 0.92 -2.70
N GLU A 713 51.17 1.40 -1.53
CA GLU A 713 50.74 0.84 -0.24
C GLU A 713 49.22 0.94 -0.05
N ARG A 714 48.62 2.08 -0.37
CA ARG A 714 47.14 2.23 -0.33
C ARG A 714 46.44 1.24 -1.26
N ALA A 715 46.91 1.12 -2.50
CA ALA A 715 46.35 0.20 -3.48
C ALA A 715 46.54 -1.26 -3.06
N ALA A 716 47.72 -1.62 -2.55
CA ALA A 716 48.06 -2.95 -2.09
C ALA A 716 47.21 -3.36 -0.88
N ASN A 717 47.03 -2.47 0.09
CA ASN A 717 46.13 -2.68 1.23
C ASN A 717 44.66 -2.84 0.79
N ALA A 718 44.27 -2.23 -0.33
CA ALA A 718 42.96 -2.42 -0.95
C ALA A 718 42.86 -3.68 -1.83
N GLY A 719 43.89 -4.54 -1.85
CA GLY A 719 43.89 -5.81 -2.58
C GLY A 719 44.42 -5.74 -4.02
N HIS A 720 44.96 -4.61 -4.47
CA HIS A 720 45.42 -4.47 -5.85
C HIS A 720 46.76 -5.20 -6.10
N THR A 721 46.70 -6.30 -6.85
CA THR A 721 47.81 -7.27 -6.99
C THR A 721 49.06 -6.70 -7.68
N ILE A 722 48.89 -5.88 -8.72
CA ILE A 722 50.02 -5.22 -9.41
C ILE A 722 50.69 -4.19 -8.48
N ALA A 723 49.90 -3.51 -7.64
CA ALA A 723 50.46 -2.54 -6.69
C ALA A 723 51.25 -3.23 -5.57
N MET A 724 50.79 -4.38 -5.07
CA MET A 724 51.56 -5.22 -4.16
C MET A 724 52.92 -5.60 -4.77
N HIS A 725 52.94 -5.99 -6.04
CA HIS A 725 54.19 -6.30 -6.74
C HIS A 725 55.10 -5.06 -6.90
N ASN A 726 54.54 -3.93 -7.32
CA ASN A 726 55.28 -2.67 -7.49
C ASN A 726 55.87 -2.17 -6.17
N LEU A 727 55.12 -2.30 -5.07
CA LEU A 727 55.60 -1.97 -3.72
C LEU A 727 56.73 -2.91 -3.30
N GLY A 728 56.60 -4.22 -3.57
CA GLY A 728 57.67 -5.19 -3.32
C GLY A 728 58.96 -4.85 -4.06
N LEU A 729 58.87 -4.47 -5.34
CA LEU A 729 60.02 -4.01 -6.13
C LEU A 729 60.66 -2.76 -5.53
N LEU A 730 59.85 -1.80 -5.09
CA LEU A 730 60.32 -0.55 -4.48
C LEU A 730 61.08 -0.82 -3.18
N LEU A 731 60.48 -1.60 -2.27
CA LEU A 731 61.08 -1.96 -0.98
C LEU A 731 62.39 -2.74 -1.16
N GLN A 732 62.42 -3.68 -2.12
CA GLN A 732 63.62 -4.44 -2.46
C GLN A 732 64.74 -3.51 -2.95
N ARG A 733 64.43 -2.51 -3.78
CA ARG A 733 65.41 -1.51 -4.25
C ARG A 733 65.97 -0.66 -3.11
N HIS A 734 65.19 -0.45 -2.05
CA HIS A 734 65.61 0.26 -0.83
C HIS A 734 66.26 -0.65 0.23
N GLY A 735 66.41 -1.95 -0.05
CA GLY A 735 67.05 -2.92 0.84
C GLY A 735 66.13 -3.50 1.91
N ASP A 736 64.82 -3.20 1.90
CA ASP A 736 63.85 -3.86 2.76
C ASP A 736 63.32 -5.16 2.12
N PHE A 737 64.18 -6.18 2.15
CA PHE A 737 63.85 -7.50 1.61
C PHE A 737 62.73 -8.20 2.37
N LYS A 738 62.57 -7.92 3.67
CA LYS A 738 61.53 -8.55 4.50
C LYS A 738 60.15 -7.98 4.18
N GLY A 739 60.04 -6.65 4.03
CA GLY A 739 58.83 -5.99 3.56
C GLY A 739 58.47 -6.42 2.14
N ALA A 740 59.47 -6.48 1.24
CA ALA A 740 59.27 -6.95 -0.12
C ALA A 740 58.74 -8.39 -0.19
N GLU A 741 59.30 -9.31 0.61
CA GLU A 741 58.85 -10.70 0.68
C GLU A 741 57.37 -10.81 1.08
N GLY A 742 56.93 -10.03 2.08
CA GLY A 742 55.53 -10.02 2.52
C GLY A 742 54.57 -9.62 1.41
N TRP A 743 54.88 -8.54 0.68
CA TRP A 743 54.04 -8.09 -0.44
C TRP A 743 54.11 -9.00 -1.66
N TYR A 744 55.28 -9.55 -1.99
CA TYR A 744 55.38 -10.54 -3.05
C TYR A 744 54.60 -11.81 -2.72
N TRP A 745 54.58 -12.23 -1.46
CA TRP A 745 53.77 -13.37 -1.02
C TRP A 745 52.28 -13.14 -1.29
N GLN A 746 51.74 -12.00 -0.88
CA GLN A 746 50.33 -11.67 -1.12
C GLN A 746 50.00 -11.56 -2.61
N ALA A 747 50.85 -10.88 -3.38
CA ALA A 747 50.66 -10.76 -4.82
C ALA A 747 50.74 -12.12 -5.54
N ALA A 748 51.69 -12.98 -5.14
CA ALA A 748 51.88 -14.31 -5.69
C ALA A 748 50.71 -15.24 -5.36
N ASP A 749 50.19 -15.18 -4.14
CA ASP A 749 49.01 -15.93 -3.72
C ASP A 749 47.78 -15.52 -4.56
N ALA A 750 47.63 -14.22 -4.81
CA ALA A 750 46.62 -13.65 -5.69
C ALA A 750 46.89 -13.87 -7.21
N GLY A 751 47.93 -14.62 -7.58
CA GLY A 751 48.16 -15.06 -8.96
C GLY A 751 49.12 -14.19 -9.78
N HIS A 752 49.78 -13.17 -9.20
CA HIS A 752 50.69 -12.31 -9.93
C HIS A 752 52.01 -13.02 -10.28
N ILE A 753 52.20 -13.32 -11.57
CA ILE A 753 53.30 -14.15 -12.10
C ILE A 753 54.70 -13.57 -11.79
N GLY A 754 54.87 -12.25 -11.95
CA GLY A 754 56.14 -11.58 -11.62
C GLY A 754 56.48 -11.63 -10.13
N ALA A 755 55.45 -11.61 -9.27
CA ALA A 755 55.65 -11.66 -7.82
C ALA A 755 56.00 -13.08 -7.36
N MET A 756 55.40 -14.12 -7.97
CA MET A 756 55.82 -15.52 -7.75
C MET A 756 57.30 -15.70 -8.03
N THR A 757 57.80 -15.12 -9.13
CA THR A 757 59.22 -15.23 -9.51
C THR A 757 60.13 -14.51 -8.53
N ASN A 758 59.80 -13.26 -8.15
CA ASN A 758 60.63 -12.49 -7.22
C ASN A 758 60.62 -13.08 -5.80
N LEU A 759 59.46 -13.58 -5.35
CA LEU A 759 59.37 -14.32 -4.09
C LEU A 759 60.25 -15.56 -4.09
N ALA A 760 60.19 -16.34 -5.17
CA ALA A 760 61.00 -17.55 -5.31
C ALA A 760 62.50 -17.24 -5.29
N LEU A 761 62.93 -16.12 -5.90
CA LEU A 761 64.31 -15.65 -5.83
C LEU A 761 64.74 -15.30 -4.39
N LEU A 762 63.91 -14.55 -3.63
CA LEU A 762 64.21 -14.22 -2.23
C LEU A 762 64.28 -15.48 -1.34
N LEU A 763 63.37 -16.43 -1.52
CA LEU A 763 63.38 -17.71 -0.79
C LEU A 763 64.65 -18.52 -1.11
N LYS A 764 65.06 -18.54 -2.37
CA LYS A 764 66.30 -19.19 -2.81
C LYS A 764 67.53 -18.57 -2.15
N GLU A 765 67.61 -17.24 -2.08
CA GLU A 765 68.70 -16.53 -1.38
C GLU A 765 68.76 -16.87 0.11
N ARG A 766 67.59 -17.04 0.74
CA ARG A 766 67.46 -17.49 2.15
C ARG A 766 67.66 -19.00 2.34
N LYS A 767 68.00 -19.73 1.28
CA LYS A 767 68.17 -21.20 1.24
C LYS A 767 66.90 -22.00 1.53
N ASP A 768 65.72 -21.39 1.43
CA ASP A 768 64.45 -22.13 1.37
C ASP A 768 64.20 -22.63 -0.05
N LEU A 769 64.90 -23.71 -0.40
CA LEU A 769 64.86 -24.28 -1.75
C LEU A 769 63.50 -24.92 -2.08
N GLU A 770 62.79 -25.46 -1.08
CA GLU A 770 61.47 -26.06 -1.28
C GLU A 770 60.40 -24.99 -1.52
N GLY A 771 60.43 -23.90 -0.76
CA GLY A 771 59.58 -22.73 -1.01
C GLY A 771 59.85 -22.12 -2.37
N ALA A 772 61.12 -21.92 -2.72
CA ALA A 772 61.53 -21.39 -4.02
C ALA A 772 61.04 -22.26 -5.19
N GLU A 773 61.23 -23.57 -5.12
CA GLU A 773 60.79 -24.50 -6.17
C GLU A 773 59.26 -24.44 -6.39
N ARG A 774 58.47 -24.43 -5.31
CA ARG A 774 57.00 -24.36 -5.42
C ARG A 774 56.54 -23.13 -6.20
N TRP A 775 57.11 -21.97 -5.89
CA TRP A 775 56.74 -20.72 -6.56
C TRP A 775 57.32 -20.61 -7.98
N PHE A 776 58.56 -21.05 -8.20
CA PHE A 776 59.11 -21.14 -9.56
C PHE A 776 58.30 -22.06 -10.45
N ARG A 777 57.85 -23.23 -9.95
CA ARG A 777 56.98 -24.15 -10.70
C ARG A 777 55.67 -23.49 -11.08
N ARG A 778 54.97 -22.86 -10.13
CA ARG A 778 53.71 -22.15 -10.41
C ARG A 778 53.88 -21.02 -11.44
N ALA A 779 54.97 -20.26 -11.36
CA ALA A 779 55.27 -19.20 -12.33
C ALA A 779 55.66 -19.76 -13.71
N ALA A 780 56.44 -20.85 -13.74
CA ALA A 780 56.86 -21.53 -14.96
C ALA A 780 55.68 -22.18 -15.70
N ASP A 781 54.76 -22.80 -14.96
CA ASP A 781 53.49 -23.33 -15.49
C ASP A 781 52.64 -22.20 -16.09
N ALA A 782 52.68 -21.01 -15.50
CA ALA A 782 52.04 -19.80 -16.03
C ALA A 782 52.81 -19.13 -17.18
N GLY A 783 53.89 -19.74 -17.69
CA GLY A 783 54.63 -19.27 -18.87
C GLY A 783 55.80 -18.33 -18.57
N GLN A 784 56.16 -18.09 -17.30
CA GLN A 784 57.25 -17.19 -16.94
C GLN A 784 58.62 -17.82 -17.26
N VAL A 785 59.31 -17.27 -18.25
CA VAL A 785 60.54 -17.82 -18.85
C VAL A 785 61.76 -17.83 -17.90
N VAL A 786 61.97 -16.77 -17.12
CA VAL A 786 63.04 -16.69 -16.09
C VAL A 786 62.79 -17.70 -14.96
N ALA A 787 61.54 -17.94 -14.60
CA ALA A 787 61.15 -18.93 -13.60
C ALA A 787 61.42 -20.35 -14.10
N MET A 788 61.11 -20.65 -15.37
CA MET A 788 61.47 -21.94 -16.01
C MET A 788 62.97 -22.21 -15.90
N ASN A 789 63.82 -21.24 -16.26
CA ASN A 789 65.28 -21.38 -16.13
C ASN A 789 65.72 -21.61 -14.68
N ASN A 790 65.21 -20.80 -13.74
CA ASN A 790 65.58 -20.92 -12.33
C ASN A 790 65.09 -22.22 -11.69
N LEU A 791 63.95 -22.74 -12.12
CA LEU A 791 63.45 -24.06 -11.74
C LEU A 791 64.36 -25.17 -12.25
N GLY A 792 64.78 -25.09 -13.52
CA GLY A 792 65.76 -26.00 -14.10
C GLY A 792 67.05 -26.06 -13.28
N VAL A 793 67.59 -24.90 -12.90
CA VAL A 793 68.80 -24.82 -12.04
C VAL A 793 68.60 -25.50 -10.69
N LEU A 794 67.45 -25.31 -10.03
CA LEU A 794 67.18 -25.92 -8.73
C LEU A 794 67.01 -27.45 -8.83
N LEU A 795 66.36 -27.93 -9.88
CA LEU A 795 66.16 -29.37 -10.13
C LEU A 795 67.48 -30.06 -10.47
N GLU A 796 68.33 -29.41 -11.28
CA GLU A 796 69.68 -29.87 -11.61
C GLU A 796 70.53 -30.01 -10.34
N GLN A 797 70.51 -29.02 -9.45
CA GLN A 797 71.22 -29.07 -8.16
C GLN A 797 70.76 -30.22 -7.25
N ARG A 798 69.53 -30.71 -7.43
CA ARG A 798 68.98 -31.87 -6.70
C ARG A 798 69.16 -33.20 -7.43
N GLY A 799 69.72 -33.19 -8.63
CA GLY A 799 69.96 -34.38 -9.45
C GLY A 799 68.77 -34.82 -10.31
N ASP A 800 67.68 -34.05 -10.38
CA ASP A 800 66.55 -34.32 -11.30
C ASP A 800 66.83 -33.73 -12.68
N LEU A 801 67.78 -34.34 -13.38
CA LEU A 801 68.24 -33.86 -14.69
C LEU A 801 67.18 -33.97 -15.77
N GLY A 802 66.25 -34.93 -15.68
CA GLY A 802 65.19 -35.13 -16.66
C GLY A 802 64.18 -33.98 -16.65
N THR A 803 63.69 -33.62 -15.47
CA THR A 803 62.76 -32.48 -15.33
C THR A 803 63.47 -31.15 -15.55
N ALA A 804 64.73 -31.01 -15.13
CA ALA A 804 65.54 -29.82 -15.41
C ALA A 804 65.69 -29.58 -16.92
N TRP A 805 65.93 -30.64 -17.70
CA TRP A 805 66.03 -30.58 -19.15
C TRP A 805 64.76 -30.03 -19.80
N ASP A 806 63.58 -30.51 -19.41
CA ASP A 806 62.30 -30.05 -19.98
C ASP A 806 62.10 -28.55 -19.77
N TRP A 807 62.37 -28.06 -18.55
CA TRP A 807 62.26 -26.65 -18.23
C TRP A 807 63.29 -25.78 -18.94
N TYR A 808 64.54 -26.23 -19.04
CA TYR A 808 65.56 -25.53 -19.83
C TYR A 808 65.20 -25.49 -21.31
N TYR A 809 64.69 -26.59 -21.87
CA TYR A 809 64.25 -26.64 -23.25
C TYR A 809 63.12 -25.64 -23.52
N ARG A 810 62.06 -25.65 -22.70
CA ARG A 810 60.95 -24.70 -22.82
C ARG A 810 61.40 -23.25 -22.72
N ALA A 811 62.29 -22.93 -21.76
CA ALA A 811 62.83 -21.59 -21.59
C ALA A 811 63.76 -21.18 -22.76
N ALA A 812 64.57 -22.10 -23.27
CA ALA A 812 65.46 -21.86 -24.40
C ALA A 812 64.69 -21.61 -25.70
N GLU A 813 63.63 -22.37 -25.96
CA GLU A 813 62.76 -22.13 -27.11
C GLU A 813 61.94 -20.83 -26.96
N ALA A 814 61.67 -20.39 -25.73
CA ALA A 814 61.15 -19.05 -25.46
C ALA A 814 62.21 -17.92 -25.51
N GLY A 815 63.46 -18.22 -25.88
CA GLY A 815 64.51 -17.22 -26.11
C GLY A 815 65.43 -16.94 -24.93
N HIS A 816 65.34 -17.67 -23.81
CA HIS A 816 66.18 -17.42 -22.63
C HIS A 816 67.64 -17.86 -22.82
N SER A 817 68.55 -16.90 -22.93
CA SER A 817 69.97 -17.16 -23.23
C SER A 817 70.68 -17.98 -22.14
N GLY A 818 70.31 -17.82 -20.87
CA GLY A 818 70.85 -18.63 -19.77
C GLY A 818 70.38 -20.08 -19.81
N ALA A 819 69.16 -20.33 -20.26
CA ALA A 819 68.61 -21.67 -20.36
C ALA A 819 69.24 -22.42 -21.54
N MET A 820 69.45 -21.71 -22.66
CA MET A 820 70.23 -22.22 -23.79
C MET A 820 71.65 -22.62 -23.35
N ASN A 821 72.33 -21.80 -22.54
CA ASN A 821 73.65 -22.17 -22.01
C ASN A 821 73.58 -23.45 -21.15
N ASN A 822 72.65 -23.52 -20.20
CA ASN A 822 72.54 -24.67 -19.29
C ASN A 822 72.16 -25.96 -20.03
N LEU A 823 71.29 -25.85 -21.03
CA LEU A 823 70.96 -26.97 -21.91
C LEU A 823 72.18 -27.44 -22.72
N GLY A 824 72.99 -26.51 -23.21
CA GLY A 824 74.27 -26.82 -23.86
C GLY A 824 75.24 -27.58 -22.95
N ILE A 825 75.32 -27.19 -21.67
CA ILE A 825 76.13 -27.88 -20.65
C ILE A 825 75.64 -29.32 -20.45
N LEU A 826 74.33 -29.52 -20.27
CA LEU A 826 73.75 -30.85 -20.08
C LEU A 826 73.97 -31.76 -21.30
N LEU A 827 73.75 -31.24 -22.51
CA LEU A 827 74.00 -31.99 -23.76
C LEU A 827 75.47 -32.39 -23.89
N GLN A 828 76.39 -31.48 -23.56
CA GLN A 828 77.83 -31.76 -23.59
C GLN A 828 78.22 -32.84 -22.57
N GLN A 829 77.67 -32.81 -21.35
CA GLN A 829 77.89 -33.83 -20.32
C GLN A 829 77.37 -35.21 -20.75
N HIS A 830 76.29 -35.26 -21.52
CA HIS A 830 75.71 -36.49 -22.09
C HIS A 830 76.33 -36.92 -23.43
N GLY A 831 77.35 -36.21 -23.92
CA GLY A 831 78.09 -36.55 -25.14
C GLY A 831 77.46 -36.05 -26.45
N ASP A 832 76.36 -35.30 -26.41
CA ASP A 832 75.80 -34.63 -27.59
C ASP A 832 76.48 -33.29 -27.84
N ILE A 833 77.66 -33.37 -28.46
CA ILE A 833 78.48 -32.20 -28.78
C ILE A 833 77.82 -31.30 -29.83
N THR A 834 77.03 -31.87 -30.75
CA THR A 834 76.40 -31.09 -31.83
C THR A 834 75.22 -30.28 -31.30
N GLY A 835 74.39 -30.89 -30.44
CA GLY A 835 73.34 -30.20 -29.71
C GLY A 835 73.89 -29.13 -28.77
N ALA A 836 74.98 -29.42 -28.06
CA ALA A 836 75.66 -28.45 -27.20
C ALA A 836 76.15 -27.22 -27.99
N GLU A 837 76.82 -27.43 -29.12
CA GLU A 837 77.28 -26.35 -30.00
C GLU A 837 76.11 -25.49 -30.51
N HIS A 838 74.99 -26.12 -30.90
CA HIS A 838 73.79 -25.42 -31.35
C HIS A 838 73.26 -24.44 -30.29
N TYR A 839 73.06 -24.91 -29.07
CA TYR A 839 72.52 -24.07 -28.00
C TYR A 839 73.52 -23.04 -27.48
N TYR A 840 74.81 -23.37 -27.39
CA TYR A 840 75.84 -22.38 -27.06
C TYR A 840 75.92 -21.27 -28.11
N ALA A 841 75.82 -21.59 -29.41
CA ALA A 841 75.80 -20.59 -30.47
C ALA A 841 74.60 -19.65 -30.39
N ARG A 842 73.40 -20.17 -30.11
CA ARG A 842 72.19 -19.36 -29.88
C ARG A 842 72.34 -18.44 -28.66
N ALA A 843 72.81 -18.98 -27.53
CA ALA A 843 73.04 -18.21 -26.31
C ALA A 843 74.12 -17.12 -26.50
N ALA A 844 75.20 -17.45 -27.20
CA ALA A 844 76.29 -16.55 -27.53
C ALA A 844 75.84 -15.43 -28.48
N ALA A 845 75.00 -15.74 -29.48
CA ALA A 845 74.38 -14.75 -30.34
C ALA A 845 73.48 -13.79 -29.53
N ALA A 846 72.79 -14.31 -28.52
CA ALA A 846 71.98 -13.54 -27.56
C ALA A 846 72.80 -12.81 -26.48
N GLY A 847 74.13 -12.79 -26.57
CA GLY A 847 75.00 -12.01 -25.68
C GLY A 847 75.43 -12.70 -24.38
N HIS A 848 75.17 -14.00 -24.20
CA HIS A 848 75.51 -14.69 -22.95
C HIS A 848 77.01 -15.01 -22.84
N ALA A 849 77.73 -14.31 -21.97
CA ALA A 849 79.19 -14.42 -21.84
C ALA A 849 79.71 -15.84 -21.53
N ALA A 850 79.06 -16.59 -20.60
CA ALA A 850 79.49 -17.97 -20.30
C ALA A 850 79.32 -18.91 -21.51
N ALA A 851 78.24 -18.75 -22.28
CA ALA A 851 78.03 -19.54 -23.49
C ALA A 851 79.06 -19.22 -24.59
N MET A 852 79.48 -17.95 -24.71
CA MET A 852 80.58 -17.59 -25.61
C MET A 852 81.88 -18.30 -25.23
N ASN A 853 82.18 -18.40 -23.93
CA ASN A 853 83.35 -19.15 -23.44
C ASN A 853 83.20 -20.66 -23.68
N ASN A 854 82.04 -21.24 -23.39
CA ASN A 854 81.76 -22.66 -23.60
C ASN A 854 81.84 -23.03 -25.10
N LEU A 855 81.31 -22.18 -25.97
CA LEU A 855 81.42 -22.33 -27.42
C LEU A 855 82.87 -22.21 -27.90
N GLY A 856 83.62 -21.24 -27.36
CA GLY A 856 85.04 -21.07 -27.66
C GLY A 856 85.85 -22.31 -27.29
N GLN A 857 85.60 -22.89 -26.11
CA GLN A 857 86.24 -24.13 -25.66
C GLN A 857 85.91 -25.32 -26.57
N LEU A 858 84.64 -25.47 -26.94
CA LEU A 858 84.17 -26.54 -27.82
C LEU A 858 84.79 -26.43 -29.22
N LEU A 859 84.81 -25.23 -29.80
CA LEU A 859 85.42 -24.97 -31.12
C LEU A 859 86.94 -25.17 -31.09
N GLN A 860 87.61 -24.77 -30.01
CA GLN A 860 89.04 -25.00 -29.80
C GLN A 860 89.36 -26.50 -29.71
N ALA A 861 88.55 -27.28 -28.99
CA ALA A 861 88.69 -28.73 -28.90
C ALA A 861 88.52 -29.43 -30.26
N ARG A 862 87.76 -28.82 -31.18
CA ARG A 862 87.58 -29.28 -32.58
C ARG A 862 88.60 -28.71 -33.57
N GLY A 863 89.59 -27.94 -33.10
CA GLY A 863 90.66 -27.37 -33.93
C GLY A 863 90.29 -26.07 -34.66
N ASN A 864 89.14 -25.46 -34.38
CA ASN A 864 88.72 -24.18 -34.97
C ASN A 864 89.16 -22.98 -34.11
N TYR A 865 90.46 -22.75 -34.06
CA TYR A 865 91.07 -21.73 -33.18
C TYR A 865 90.66 -20.28 -33.53
N VAL A 866 90.38 -19.99 -34.81
CA VAL A 866 89.98 -18.63 -35.25
C VAL A 866 88.59 -18.29 -34.71
N ALA A 867 87.62 -19.21 -34.87
CA ALA A 867 86.27 -19.00 -34.35
C ALA A 867 86.25 -19.04 -32.80
N ALA A 868 87.09 -19.87 -32.17
CA ALA A 868 87.23 -19.89 -30.72
C ALA A 868 87.73 -18.54 -30.16
N MET A 869 88.78 -17.98 -30.77
CA MET A 869 89.34 -16.68 -30.35
C MET A 869 88.36 -15.52 -30.52
N TYR A 870 87.52 -15.56 -31.57
CA TYR A 870 86.43 -14.60 -31.76
C TYR A 870 85.47 -14.59 -30.57
N TRP A 871 84.99 -15.76 -30.15
CA TRP A 871 84.04 -15.86 -29.05
C TRP A 871 84.65 -15.55 -27.68
N TYR A 872 85.90 -15.93 -27.42
CA TYR A 872 86.58 -15.53 -26.19
C TYR A 872 86.74 -14.01 -26.07
N ARG A 873 87.12 -13.33 -27.15
CA ARG A 873 87.24 -11.87 -27.15
C ARG A 873 85.88 -11.22 -26.88
N ARG A 874 84.84 -11.70 -27.55
CA ARG A 874 83.48 -11.20 -27.35
C ARG A 874 82.98 -11.45 -25.93
N ALA A 875 83.32 -12.60 -25.32
CA ALA A 875 83.00 -12.90 -23.92
C ALA A 875 83.64 -11.88 -22.96
N THR A 876 84.90 -11.49 -23.19
CA THR A 876 85.59 -10.48 -22.38
C THR A 876 85.02 -9.08 -22.53
N GLU A 877 84.58 -8.70 -23.73
CA GLU A 877 83.90 -7.43 -23.99
C GLU A 877 82.53 -7.37 -23.31
N THR A 878 81.78 -8.47 -23.28
CA THR A 878 80.50 -8.55 -22.55
C THR A 878 80.65 -8.66 -21.04
N GLY A 879 81.77 -9.20 -20.54
CA GLY A 879 82.04 -9.38 -19.10
C GLY A 879 82.60 -8.15 -18.39
N THR A 880 82.96 -7.10 -19.12
CA THR A 880 83.50 -5.84 -18.57
C THR A 880 82.45 -4.73 -18.42
N THR A 881 81.20 -5.00 -18.81
CA THR A 881 80.04 -4.16 -18.53
C THR A 881 79.07 -4.89 -17.60
N VAL A 882 79.30 -4.78 -16.28
CA VAL A 882 78.28 -5.01 -15.24
C VAL A 882 78.47 -3.95 -14.16
#